data_AF-A0A932QPQ6-F1
#
_entry.id   AF-A0A932QPQ6-F1
#
_cell.length_a   1.000
_cell.length_b   1.000
_cell.length_c   1.000
_cell.angle_alpha   90.00
_cell.angle_beta   90.00
_cell.angle_gamma   90.00
#
_symmetry.space_group_name_H-M   'P 1'
#
loop_
_entity.id
_entity.type
_entity.pdbx_description
1 polymer ?
#
loop_
_entity_poly.entity_id
_entity_poly.type
_entity_poly.pdbx_seq_one_letter_code
_entity_poly.pdbx_strand_id
1 'polypeptide(L)'
;MGKGAILVVDDEINILNSLSGILADEGYSVSTAQNGDDALRVLQEQPCDLVLLDIWLPGRRDGLQTLKEIRRRHSAPEVVMISGHGTIDTAVRATKLGAFHFLEKPLSLSGMLETIEAALRHGAERRKEEGEGDGSDSFTYLTGCPAMEKAKAALIEAAKGSGPVLIAGPQGSGKEYSARFLHAKSPRKADTFIKVVCRRLTRAGFDGLFGTPDEDPGREGSRFSKLSGTVFLENPNLLETALQDRLSALVSARSAKKAFVAAVTLPPEGSAPNMSQNLAKCLGDAPISLPPLRERGDGITDLINNFLVEASGDFGKTGIRLSRRAMEKMRGHAWPGNVKELKAIVENAVISCPSAQIEEDDLHFEDAAARRSAAAREAVPQGSPGGSTARIPQKTVGKSVVLCGLGLHSGIKTGVIIAPLPPNSGIIFGDIATGRQVRAVVDFVESTEYATKLTHGSISVRTIEHIMATLNIYGITNALIKVGEEVPIMDGSAIQLCDLIESAGVAEQSGDVEPIVLREPILVGNMDKKYVLAEPCDRLVVEYRLDYPPPVGKQTAVYDAASGAEGFRANIAPARTFGFVEQIKKFEGKGFAEGGKLSNFILIDDERVINTTLRFENEFACHKALDLLGDIYLLGRPLFAKITASMSGHTENIQLARRIAAEYPRR
;
A
#
# COMPACT_ATOMS: atom_id res chain seq x y z
N MET A 1 -30.46 -26.24 6.93
CA MET A 1 -30.63 -24.77 6.79
C MET A 1 -29.92 -24.39 5.49
N GLY A 2 -30.61 -23.69 4.59
CA GLY A 2 -30.10 -23.42 3.23
C GLY A 2 -28.84 -22.55 3.22
N LYS A 3 -28.00 -22.67 2.19
CA LYS A 3 -26.71 -21.96 2.07
C LYS A 3 -26.83 -20.43 1.90
N GLY A 4 -28.03 -19.93 1.59
CA GLY A 4 -28.35 -18.50 1.40
C GLY A 4 -29.51 -18.30 0.42
N ALA A 5 -30.16 -17.13 0.44
CA ALA A 5 -31.21 -16.77 -0.50
C ALA A 5 -30.66 -15.90 -1.65
N ILE A 6 -30.80 -16.36 -2.89
CA ILE A 6 -30.26 -15.71 -4.10
C ILE A 6 -31.42 -15.31 -5.03
N LEU A 7 -31.41 -14.06 -5.49
CA LEU A 7 -32.30 -13.59 -6.56
C LEU A 7 -31.52 -13.52 -7.87
N VAL A 8 -31.97 -14.23 -8.90
CA VAL A 8 -31.41 -14.16 -10.26
C VAL A 8 -32.30 -13.27 -11.13
N VAL A 9 -31.71 -12.27 -11.78
CA VAL A 9 -32.42 -11.29 -12.60
C VAL A 9 -31.80 -11.27 -14.00
N ASP A 10 -32.56 -11.73 -14.98
CA ASP A 10 -32.13 -11.89 -16.37
C ASP A 10 -33.38 -11.89 -17.26
N ASP A 11 -33.31 -11.28 -18.44
CA ASP A 11 -34.46 -11.25 -19.36
C ASP A 11 -34.63 -12.54 -20.15
N GLU A 12 -33.59 -13.37 -20.21
CA GLU A 12 -33.61 -14.67 -20.85
C GLU A 12 -34.07 -15.78 -19.88
N ILE A 13 -35.27 -16.31 -20.14
CA ILE A 13 -35.87 -17.42 -19.36
C ILE A 13 -34.95 -18.65 -19.27
N ASN A 14 -34.19 -18.94 -20.33
CA ASN A 14 -33.27 -20.07 -20.34
C ASN A 14 -32.14 -19.90 -19.34
N ILE A 15 -31.61 -18.67 -19.19
CA ILE A 15 -30.56 -18.35 -18.23
C ILE A 15 -31.11 -18.42 -16.80
N LEU A 16 -32.31 -17.87 -16.57
CA LEU A 16 -33.00 -17.99 -15.29
C LEU A 16 -33.18 -19.46 -14.88
N ASN A 17 -33.67 -20.31 -15.77
CA ASN A 17 -33.89 -21.74 -15.49
C ASN A 17 -32.56 -22.47 -15.22
N SER A 18 -31.53 -22.20 -16.03
CA SER A 18 -30.23 -22.85 -15.89
C SER A 18 -29.54 -22.47 -14.58
N LEU A 19 -29.47 -21.17 -14.27
CA LEU A 19 -28.85 -20.69 -13.03
C LEU A 19 -29.64 -21.13 -11.80
N SER A 20 -30.97 -21.10 -11.87
CA SER A 20 -31.81 -21.56 -10.76
C SER A 20 -31.63 -23.05 -10.49
N GLY A 21 -31.53 -23.88 -11.53
CA GLY A 21 -31.26 -25.32 -11.38
C GLY A 21 -29.93 -25.57 -10.70
N ILE A 22 -28.86 -24.97 -11.22
CA ILE A 22 -27.49 -25.12 -10.68
C ILE A 22 -27.41 -24.67 -9.21
N LEU A 23 -27.97 -23.51 -8.88
CA LEU A 23 -27.90 -22.96 -7.54
C LEU A 23 -28.79 -23.72 -6.55
N ALA A 24 -29.94 -24.24 -7.01
CA ALA A 24 -30.78 -25.11 -6.19
C ALA A 24 -30.08 -26.46 -5.89
N ASP A 25 -29.40 -27.06 -6.86
CA ASP A 25 -28.62 -28.29 -6.68
C ASP A 25 -27.48 -28.10 -5.67
N GLU A 26 -26.88 -26.89 -5.64
CA GLU A 26 -25.86 -26.50 -4.65
C GLU A 26 -26.43 -26.16 -3.26
N GLY A 27 -27.75 -26.13 -3.10
CA GLY A 27 -28.44 -25.95 -1.82
C GLY A 27 -28.78 -24.49 -1.45
N TYR A 28 -28.83 -23.59 -2.44
CA TYR A 28 -29.32 -22.21 -2.26
C TYR A 28 -30.85 -22.13 -2.49
N SER A 29 -31.50 -21.19 -1.80
CA SER A 29 -32.90 -20.84 -2.10
C SER A 29 -32.91 -19.80 -3.22
N VAL A 30 -33.53 -20.10 -4.37
CA VAL A 30 -33.46 -19.23 -5.55
C VAL A 30 -34.82 -18.64 -5.89
N SER A 31 -34.87 -17.32 -6.08
CA SER A 31 -35.98 -16.59 -6.68
C SER A 31 -35.53 -15.97 -8.00
N THR A 32 -36.46 -15.71 -8.93
CA THR A 32 -36.14 -15.18 -10.27
C THR A 32 -36.97 -13.95 -10.62
N ALA A 33 -36.40 -13.02 -11.39
CA ALA A 33 -37.11 -11.90 -12.00
C ALA A 33 -36.64 -11.65 -13.43
N GLN A 34 -37.53 -11.16 -14.31
CA GLN A 34 -37.21 -10.94 -15.73
C GLN A 34 -36.84 -9.49 -16.08
N ASN A 35 -36.95 -8.57 -15.12
CA ASN A 35 -36.62 -7.15 -15.31
C ASN A 35 -36.37 -6.48 -13.95
N GLY A 36 -35.84 -5.26 -13.98
CA GLY A 36 -35.49 -4.51 -12.78
C GLY A 36 -36.66 -4.15 -11.88
N ASP A 37 -37.86 -3.94 -12.44
CA ASP A 37 -39.05 -3.60 -11.65
C ASP A 37 -39.57 -4.81 -10.86
N ASP A 38 -39.58 -5.98 -11.50
CA ASP A 38 -39.91 -7.25 -10.85
C ASP A 38 -38.88 -7.63 -9.79
N ALA A 39 -37.58 -7.40 -10.05
CA ALA A 39 -36.53 -7.66 -9.07
C ALA A 39 -36.74 -6.83 -7.80
N LEU A 40 -37.08 -5.54 -7.93
CA LEU A 40 -37.35 -4.67 -6.79
C LEU A 40 -38.61 -5.08 -6.02
N ARG A 41 -39.63 -5.62 -6.69
CA ARG A 41 -40.85 -6.18 -6.07
C ARG A 41 -40.54 -7.45 -5.28
N VAL A 42 -39.78 -8.39 -5.85
CA VAL A 42 -39.36 -9.62 -5.15
C VAL A 42 -38.54 -9.28 -3.90
N LEU A 43 -37.62 -8.32 -3.99
CA LEU A 43 -36.83 -7.85 -2.84
C LEU A 43 -37.66 -7.11 -1.77
N GLN A 44 -38.92 -6.74 -2.04
CA GLN A 44 -39.84 -6.20 -1.02
C GLN A 44 -40.66 -7.30 -0.34
N GLU A 45 -40.98 -8.37 -1.07
CA GLU A 45 -41.83 -9.47 -0.59
C GLU A 45 -41.03 -10.55 0.13
N GLN A 46 -39.74 -10.73 -0.22
CA GLN A 46 -38.91 -11.84 0.25
C GLN A 46 -37.51 -11.37 0.70
N PRO A 47 -36.95 -11.97 1.77
CA PRO A 47 -35.57 -11.72 2.17
C PRO A 47 -34.60 -12.32 1.15
N CYS A 48 -33.54 -11.60 0.85
CA CYS A 48 -32.53 -11.99 -0.13
C CYS A 48 -31.15 -11.63 0.41
N ASP A 49 -30.17 -12.52 0.25
CA ASP A 49 -28.79 -12.31 0.70
C ASP A 49 -27.89 -11.79 -0.44
N LEU A 50 -28.15 -12.25 -1.66
CA LEU A 50 -27.37 -11.94 -2.86
C LEU A 50 -28.28 -11.78 -4.09
N VAL A 51 -27.98 -10.81 -4.95
CA VAL A 51 -28.63 -10.63 -6.25
C VAL A 51 -27.62 -10.86 -7.36
N LEU A 52 -27.93 -11.78 -8.27
CA LEU A 52 -27.27 -11.94 -9.57
C LEU A 52 -28.05 -11.14 -10.61
N LEU A 53 -27.47 -10.06 -11.14
CA LEU A 53 -28.20 -9.05 -11.89
C LEU A 53 -27.63 -8.83 -13.29
N ASP A 54 -28.38 -9.16 -14.34
CA ASP A 54 -27.98 -8.78 -15.70
C ASP A 54 -27.97 -7.24 -15.84
N ILE A 55 -26.95 -6.75 -16.55
CA ILE A 55 -26.81 -5.35 -16.95
C ILE A 55 -27.90 -4.96 -17.95
N TRP A 56 -28.16 -5.81 -18.93
CA TRP A 56 -29.08 -5.50 -20.02
C TRP A 56 -30.44 -6.09 -19.69
N LEU A 57 -31.31 -5.26 -19.11
CA LEU A 57 -32.67 -5.64 -18.79
C LEU A 57 -33.68 -4.80 -19.59
N PRO A 58 -34.77 -5.39 -20.09
CA PRO A 58 -35.83 -4.66 -20.75
C PRO A 58 -36.66 -3.88 -19.73
N GLY A 59 -37.33 -2.82 -20.20
CA GLY A 59 -38.27 -2.03 -19.40
C GLY A 59 -37.74 -0.65 -19.01
N ARG A 60 -38.27 -0.08 -17.93
CA ARG A 60 -37.97 1.30 -17.49
C ARG A 60 -36.61 1.44 -16.80
N ARG A 61 -36.05 0.35 -16.29
CA ARG A 61 -34.80 0.33 -15.52
C ARG A 61 -33.91 -0.79 -16.06
N ASP A 62 -32.72 -0.41 -16.50
CA ASP A 62 -31.63 -1.34 -16.81
C ASP A 62 -30.98 -1.90 -15.52
N GLY A 63 -30.03 -2.83 -15.65
CA GLY A 63 -29.35 -3.45 -14.52
C GLY A 63 -28.59 -2.47 -13.62
N LEU A 64 -27.96 -1.43 -14.18
CA LEU A 64 -27.23 -0.43 -13.40
C LEU A 64 -28.18 0.49 -12.60
N GLN A 65 -29.30 0.87 -13.21
CA GLN A 65 -30.35 1.63 -12.54
C GLN A 65 -30.99 0.80 -11.42
N THR A 66 -31.15 -0.51 -11.66
CA THR A 66 -31.68 -1.45 -10.67
C THR A 66 -30.72 -1.60 -9.49
N LEU A 67 -29.42 -1.77 -9.74
CA LEU A 67 -28.38 -1.78 -8.71
C LEU A 67 -28.42 -0.52 -7.84
N LYS A 68 -28.55 0.66 -8.47
CA LYS A 68 -28.61 1.94 -7.75
C LYS A 68 -29.79 2.02 -6.79
N GLU A 69 -30.95 1.47 -7.16
CA GLU A 69 -32.12 1.42 -6.28
C GLU A 69 -31.99 0.36 -5.18
N ILE A 70 -31.35 -0.79 -5.46
CA ILE A 70 -31.05 -1.80 -4.44
C ILE A 70 -30.16 -1.21 -3.34
N ARG A 71 -29.10 -0.49 -3.72
CA ARG A 71 -28.13 0.10 -2.77
C ARG A 71 -28.67 1.27 -1.94
N ARG A 72 -29.85 1.80 -2.27
CA ARG A 72 -30.54 2.81 -1.43
C ARG A 72 -31.34 2.20 -0.26
N ARG A 73 -31.51 0.87 -0.23
CA ARG A 73 -32.27 0.19 0.81
C ARG A 73 -31.43 -0.01 2.07
N HIS A 74 -32.06 0.10 3.23
CA HIS A 74 -31.47 -0.35 4.48
C HIS A 74 -31.33 -1.88 4.47
N SER A 75 -30.15 -2.39 4.84
CA SER A 75 -29.81 -3.82 4.75
C SER A 75 -29.92 -4.40 3.33
N ALA A 76 -29.34 -3.71 2.34
CA ALA A 76 -29.34 -4.19 0.97
C ALA A 76 -28.55 -5.51 0.83
N PRO A 77 -29.00 -6.47 -0.01
CA PRO A 77 -28.22 -7.65 -0.35
C PRO A 77 -26.93 -7.27 -1.08
N GLU A 78 -25.96 -8.20 -1.12
CA GLU A 78 -24.86 -8.04 -2.06
C GLU A 78 -25.35 -8.20 -3.49
N VAL A 79 -24.71 -7.52 -4.44
CA VAL A 79 -25.10 -7.56 -5.86
C VAL A 79 -23.90 -7.92 -6.70
N VAL A 80 -24.02 -9.01 -7.46
CA VAL A 80 -23.06 -9.43 -8.48
C VAL A 80 -23.69 -9.18 -9.84
N MET A 81 -23.05 -8.38 -10.66
CA MET A 81 -23.54 -8.07 -12.00
C MET A 81 -23.16 -9.17 -12.97
N ILE A 82 -24.04 -9.49 -13.91
CA ILE A 82 -23.80 -10.45 -14.99
C ILE A 82 -23.94 -9.72 -16.33
N SER A 83 -23.09 -9.99 -17.32
CA SER A 83 -23.34 -9.51 -18.68
C SER A 83 -22.61 -10.33 -19.74
N GLY A 84 -23.22 -10.53 -20.91
CA GLY A 84 -22.57 -11.13 -22.07
C GLY A 84 -21.95 -10.13 -23.06
N HIS A 85 -22.17 -8.83 -22.85
CA HIS A 85 -21.60 -7.73 -23.64
C HIS A 85 -21.04 -6.66 -22.70
N GLY A 86 -20.29 -7.09 -21.69
CA GLY A 86 -19.74 -6.21 -20.66
C GLY A 86 -18.57 -5.40 -21.20
N THR A 87 -18.78 -4.12 -21.53
CA THR A 87 -17.65 -3.20 -21.67
C THR A 87 -17.07 -2.87 -20.29
N ILE A 88 -15.76 -2.63 -20.22
CA ILE A 88 -15.06 -2.26 -18.97
C ILE A 88 -15.71 -1.06 -18.28
N ASP A 89 -16.21 -0.08 -19.04
CA ASP A 89 -16.98 1.05 -18.51
C ASP A 89 -18.18 0.60 -17.66
N THR A 90 -18.89 -0.43 -18.10
CA THR A 90 -20.11 -0.89 -17.44
C THR A 90 -19.79 -1.67 -16.16
N ALA A 91 -18.71 -2.45 -16.14
CA ALA A 91 -18.20 -3.11 -14.93
C ALA A 91 -17.67 -2.09 -13.91
N VAL A 92 -16.95 -1.07 -14.35
CA VAL A 92 -16.47 0.02 -13.48
C VAL A 92 -17.64 0.83 -12.91
N ARG A 93 -18.65 1.14 -13.72
CA ARG A 93 -19.87 1.84 -13.27
C ARG A 93 -20.65 0.99 -12.28
N ALA A 94 -20.76 -0.32 -12.50
CA ALA A 94 -21.35 -1.25 -11.55
C ALA A 94 -20.64 -1.21 -10.19
N THR A 95 -19.31 -1.36 -10.17
CA THR A 95 -18.52 -1.31 -8.93
C THR A 95 -18.64 0.03 -8.22
N LYS A 96 -18.62 1.16 -8.95
CA LYS A 96 -18.84 2.51 -8.39
C LYS A 96 -20.23 2.69 -7.77
N LEU A 97 -21.24 2.03 -8.35
CA LEU A 97 -22.61 2.00 -7.82
C LEU A 97 -22.77 1.00 -6.67
N GLY A 98 -21.70 0.31 -6.30
CA GLY A 98 -21.63 -0.59 -5.16
C GLY A 98 -21.85 -2.05 -5.51
N ALA A 99 -21.71 -2.51 -6.76
CA ALA A 99 -21.68 -3.96 -7.02
C ALA A 99 -20.49 -4.61 -6.29
N PHE A 100 -20.69 -5.81 -5.75
CA PHE A 100 -19.65 -6.61 -5.11
C PHE A 100 -18.66 -7.14 -6.16
N HIS A 101 -19.19 -7.71 -7.24
CA HIS A 101 -18.39 -8.27 -8.32
C HIS A 101 -19.14 -8.22 -9.66
N PHE A 102 -18.43 -8.53 -10.73
CA PHE A 102 -18.95 -8.59 -12.09
C PHE A 102 -18.54 -9.93 -12.73
N LEU A 103 -19.48 -10.63 -13.36
CA LEU A 103 -19.28 -11.89 -14.05
C LEU A 103 -19.61 -11.75 -15.53
N GLU A 104 -18.68 -12.14 -16.39
CA GLU A 104 -18.86 -12.12 -17.84
C GLU A 104 -19.48 -13.43 -18.34
N LYS A 105 -20.52 -13.37 -19.17
CA LYS A 105 -21.06 -14.56 -19.86
C LYS A 105 -20.11 -14.89 -21.03
N PRO A 106 -19.74 -16.16 -21.27
CA PRO A 106 -20.31 -17.36 -20.68
C PRO A 106 -19.79 -17.65 -19.26
N LEU A 107 -20.72 -17.95 -18.34
CA LEU A 107 -20.42 -18.14 -16.93
C LEU A 107 -19.72 -19.48 -16.71
N SER A 108 -18.53 -19.45 -16.09
CA SER A 108 -17.88 -20.66 -15.59
C SER A 108 -18.51 -21.09 -14.26
N LEU A 109 -18.83 -22.38 -14.11
CA LEU A 109 -19.49 -22.89 -12.90
C LEU A 109 -18.63 -22.67 -11.64
N SER A 110 -17.34 -23.00 -11.71
CA SER A 110 -16.41 -22.83 -10.58
C SER A 110 -16.24 -21.36 -10.19
N GLY A 111 -16.00 -20.47 -11.16
CA GLY A 111 -15.81 -19.04 -10.89
C GLY A 111 -17.08 -18.35 -10.39
N MET A 112 -18.25 -18.77 -10.88
CA MET A 112 -19.54 -18.28 -10.40
C MET A 112 -19.80 -18.67 -8.95
N LEU A 113 -19.58 -19.94 -8.58
CA LEU A 113 -19.79 -20.42 -7.21
C LEU A 113 -18.81 -19.78 -6.23
N GLU A 114 -17.53 -19.65 -6.59
CA GLU A 114 -16.52 -18.95 -5.77
C GLU A 114 -16.91 -17.49 -5.51
N THR A 115 -17.40 -16.80 -6.54
CA THR A 115 -17.86 -15.40 -6.43
C THR A 115 -19.09 -15.29 -5.53
N ILE A 116 -20.04 -16.22 -5.66
CA ILE A 116 -21.25 -16.26 -4.83
C ILE A 116 -20.90 -16.50 -3.36
N GLU A 117 -20.00 -17.45 -3.07
CA GLU A 117 -19.55 -17.72 -1.70
C GLU A 117 -18.82 -16.51 -1.09
N ALA A 118 -17.96 -15.86 -1.87
CA ALA A 118 -17.26 -14.64 -1.44
C ALA A 118 -18.26 -13.50 -1.17
N ALA A 119 -19.26 -13.30 -2.04
CA ALA A 119 -20.28 -12.27 -1.87
C ALA A 119 -21.16 -12.51 -0.65
N LEU A 120 -21.59 -13.76 -0.43
CA LEU A 120 -22.40 -14.12 0.75
C LEU A 120 -21.61 -13.98 2.05
N ARG A 121 -20.32 -14.34 2.05
CA ARG A 121 -19.43 -14.14 3.20
C ARG A 121 -19.24 -12.66 3.50
N HIS A 122 -18.95 -11.86 2.48
CA HIS A 122 -18.84 -10.41 2.62
C HIS A 122 -20.15 -9.78 3.11
N GLY A 123 -21.30 -10.21 2.60
CA GLY A 123 -22.61 -9.76 3.07
C GLY A 123 -22.88 -10.16 4.52
N ALA A 124 -22.48 -11.36 4.93
CA ALA A 124 -22.58 -11.82 6.32
C ALA A 124 -21.64 -11.06 7.24
N GLU A 125 -20.40 -10.79 6.83
CA GLU A 125 -19.41 -9.96 7.54
C GLU A 125 -19.88 -8.52 7.64
N ARG A 126 -20.37 -7.92 6.56
CA ARG A 126 -20.95 -6.57 6.59
C ARG A 126 -22.19 -6.50 7.47
N ARG A 127 -23.04 -7.52 7.49
CA ARG A 127 -24.19 -7.61 8.42
C ARG A 127 -23.75 -7.87 9.85
N LYS A 128 -22.60 -8.50 10.07
CA LYS A 128 -21.93 -8.55 11.36
C LYS A 128 -21.37 -7.18 11.70
N GLU A 129 -20.71 -6.45 10.82
CA GLU A 129 -20.21 -5.09 11.09
C GLU A 129 -21.35 -4.07 11.30
N GLU A 130 -22.46 -4.20 10.57
CA GLU A 130 -23.67 -3.35 10.67
C GLU A 130 -24.64 -3.80 11.78
N GLY A 131 -24.61 -5.09 12.16
CA GLY A 131 -25.46 -5.71 13.18
C GLY A 131 -24.77 -5.99 14.53
N GLU A 132 -23.44 -5.99 14.56
CA GLU A 132 -22.55 -6.02 15.74
C GLU A 132 -22.13 -4.59 16.09
N GLY A 133 -23.10 -3.68 15.99
CA GLY A 133 -23.20 -2.48 16.82
C GLY A 133 -23.37 -2.79 18.31
N ASP A 134 -22.75 -3.87 18.81
CA ASP A 134 -22.47 -4.10 20.21
C ASP A 134 -20.98 -4.38 20.44
N GLY A 135 -20.15 -3.43 20.00
CA GLY A 135 -19.22 -2.68 20.86
C GLY A 135 -18.32 -3.40 21.87
N SER A 136 -18.01 -4.69 21.71
CA SER A 136 -17.17 -5.46 22.64
C SER A 136 -15.84 -5.95 22.03
N ASP A 137 -15.80 -6.46 20.79
CA ASP A 137 -14.58 -7.15 20.29
C ASP A 137 -13.49 -6.23 19.69
N SER A 138 -13.79 -4.98 19.32
CA SER A 138 -12.79 -4.05 18.75
C SER A 138 -11.90 -3.36 19.81
N PHE A 139 -12.14 -3.58 21.11
CA PHE A 139 -11.54 -2.80 22.20
C PHE A 139 -10.63 -3.57 23.14
N THR A 140 -10.32 -4.83 22.83
CA THR A 140 -9.44 -5.70 23.64
C THR A 140 -8.02 -5.15 23.75
N TYR A 141 -7.64 -4.18 22.90
CA TYR A 141 -6.40 -3.39 22.97
C TYR A 141 -6.29 -2.45 24.19
N LEU A 142 -7.41 -2.14 24.84
CA LEU A 142 -7.49 -1.21 25.97
C LEU A 142 -7.65 -1.88 27.34
N THR A 143 -7.51 -3.20 27.40
CA THR A 143 -7.73 -4.02 28.60
C THR A 143 -6.46 -4.78 29.01
N GLY A 144 -6.43 -5.31 30.23
CA GLY A 144 -5.39 -6.26 30.67
C GLY A 144 -4.33 -5.70 31.63
N CYS A 145 -4.39 -4.42 32.02
CA CYS A 145 -3.60 -3.92 33.15
C CYS A 145 -4.24 -2.72 33.87
N PRO A 146 -3.93 -2.48 35.17
CA PRO A 146 -4.49 -1.35 35.92
C PRO A 146 -4.25 0.02 35.28
N ALA A 147 -3.08 0.22 34.65
CA ALA A 147 -2.75 1.48 33.98
C ALA A 147 -3.60 1.72 32.72
N MET A 148 -3.92 0.66 31.97
CA MET A 148 -4.81 0.73 30.81
C MET A 148 -6.27 0.87 31.23
N GLU A 149 -6.70 0.23 32.32
CA GLU A 149 -8.06 0.43 32.87
C GLU A 149 -8.29 1.88 33.31
N LYS A 150 -7.28 2.53 33.92
CA LYS A 150 -7.33 3.96 34.22
C LYS A 150 -7.46 4.81 32.96
N ALA A 151 -6.67 4.52 31.91
CA ALA A 151 -6.76 5.23 30.64
C ALA A 151 -8.12 5.00 29.95
N LYS A 152 -8.64 3.78 29.98
CA LYS A 152 -9.96 3.40 29.45
C LYS A 152 -11.09 4.13 30.18
N ALA A 153 -11.05 4.19 31.51
CA ALA A 153 -12.01 4.96 32.29
C ALA A 153 -11.99 6.45 31.94
N ALA A 154 -10.79 7.03 31.77
CA ALA A 154 -10.65 8.42 31.33
C ALA A 154 -11.20 8.64 29.90
N LEU A 155 -10.98 7.68 28.98
CA LEU A 155 -11.53 7.73 27.62
C LEU A 155 -13.07 7.63 27.62
N ILE A 156 -13.65 6.77 28.46
CA ILE A 156 -15.11 6.64 28.62
C ILE A 156 -15.71 7.95 29.14
N GLU A 157 -15.07 8.58 30.12
CA GLU A 157 -15.53 9.85 30.66
C GLU A 157 -15.41 10.97 29.60
N ALA A 158 -14.27 11.04 28.90
CA ALA A 158 -14.07 11.99 27.82
C ALA A 158 -15.06 11.81 26.66
N ALA A 159 -15.48 10.57 26.37
CA ALA A 159 -16.44 10.26 25.32
C ALA A 159 -17.85 10.84 25.58
N LYS A 160 -18.21 11.09 26.85
CA LYS A 160 -19.48 11.75 27.22
C LYS A 160 -19.47 13.25 26.88
N GLY A 161 -18.28 13.85 26.83
CA GLY A 161 -18.08 15.25 26.52
C GLY A 161 -18.18 15.58 25.03
N SER A 162 -18.23 16.88 24.74
CA SER A 162 -18.08 17.40 23.37
C SER A 162 -16.81 18.25 23.19
N GLY A 163 -15.98 18.34 24.21
CA GLY A 163 -14.71 19.07 24.18
C GLY A 163 -13.60 18.30 23.46
N PRO A 164 -12.50 18.99 23.11
CA PRO A 164 -11.31 18.33 22.58
C PRO A 164 -10.66 17.42 23.62
N VAL A 165 -10.03 16.34 23.15
CA VAL A 165 -9.37 15.34 23.99
C VAL A 165 -7.93 15.16 23.55
N LEU A 166 -6.99 15.31 24.47
CA LEU A 166 -5.57 15.06 24.24
C LEU A 166 -5.17 13.67 24.75
N ILE A 167 -4.66 12.83 23.87
CA ILE A 167 -4.10 11.51 24.18
C ILE A 167 -2.58 11.60 24.06
N ALA A 168 -1.86 11.27 25.11
CA ALA A 168 -0.40 11.31 25.13
C ALA A 168 0.18 9.92 25.39
N GLY A 169 1.33 9.62 24.79
CA GLY A 169 2.06 8.39 25.12
C GLY A 169 3.18 8.10 24.13
N PRO A 170 4.01 7.07 24.41
CA PRO A 170 5.14 6.69 23.57
C PRO A 170 4.74 6.33 22.13
N GLN A 171 5.71 6.33 21.22
CA GLN A 171 5.46 5.93 19.84
C GLN A 171 4.92 4.48 19.78
N GLY A 172 3.84 4.27 19.03
CA GLY A 172 3.24 2.94 18.90
C GLY A 172 2.45 2.45 20.12
N SER A 173 2.13 3.29 21.10
CA SER A 173 1.37 2.88 22.30
C SER A 173 -0.14 2.64 22.08
N GLY A 174 -0.64 2.77 20.85
CA GLY A 174 -2.06 2.54 20.52
C GLY A 174 -2.96 3.79 20.54
N LYS A 175 -2.39 4.99 20.41
CA LYS A 175 -3.13 6.27 20.43
C LYS A 175 -4.31 6.35 19.43
N GLU A 176 -4.15 5.79 18.23
CA GLU A 176 -5.24 5.74 17.25
C GLU A 176 -6.37 4.81 17.69
N TYR A 177 -6.05 3.62 18.22
CA TYR A 177 -7.06 2.70 18.77
C TYR A 177 -7.85 3.36 19.90
N SER A 178 -7.17 4.09 20.79
CA SER A 178 -7.84 4.88 21.83
C SER A 178 -8.76 5.96 21.28
N ALA A 179 -8.37 6.66 20.21
CA ALA A 179 -9.21 7.66 19.56
C ALA A 179 -10.45 7.04 18.91
N ARG A 180 -10.32 5.87 18.28
CA ARG A 180 -11.43 5.11 17.69
C ARG A 180 -12.39 4.59 18.77
N PHE A 181 -11.86 4.09 19.89
CA PHE A 181 -12.68 3.72 21.05
C PHE A 181 -13.48 4.89 21.60
N LEU A 182 -12.84 6.05 21.76
CA LEU A 182 -13.51 7.25 22.22
C LEU A 182 -14.67 7.64 21.28
N HIS A 183 -14.42 7.64 19.97
CA HIS A 183 -15.46 7.90 18.98
C HIS A 183 -16.64 6.92 19.09
N ALA A 184 -16.36 5.61 19.17
CA ALA A 184 -17.38 4.57 19.26
C ALA A 184 -18.21 4.61 20.57
N LYS A 185 -17.63 5.11 21.67
CA LYS A 185 -18.33 5.32 22.94
C LYS A 185 -18.97 6.71 23.08
N SER A 186 -18.78 7.59 22.10
CA SER A 186 -19.36 8.93 22.11
C SER A 186 -20.78 8.96 21.53
N PRO A 187 -21.57 10.02 21.80
CA PRO A 187 -22.85 10.25 21.11
C PRO A 187 -22.74 10.34 19.59
N ARG A 188 -21.52 10.53 19.06
CA ARG A 188 -21.20 10.66 17.63
C ARG A 188 -20.79 9.34 16.98
N LYS A 189 -21.04 8.19 17.63
CA LYS A 189 -20.65 6.85 17.12
C LYS A 189 -21.20 6.51 15.71
N ALA A 190 -22.27 7.17 15.29
CA ALA A 190 -22.87 7.03 13.96
C ALA A 190 -22.35 8.06 12.94
N ASP A 191 -21.55 9.05 13.37
CA ASP A 191 -20.96 10.06 12.51
C ASP A 191 -19.59 9.60 11.96
N THR A 192 -18.99 10.40 11.07
CA THR A 192 -17.69 10.05 10.47
C THR A 192 -16.51 10.19 11.44
N PHE A 193 -15.52 9.29 11.32
CA PHE A 193 -14.21 9.41 11.97
C PHE A 193 -13.15 9.79 10.94
N ILE A 194 -12.57 10.98 11.06
CA ILE A 194 -11.64 11.57 10.09
C ILE A 194 -10.24 11.61 10.70
N LYS A 195 -9.28 10.90 10.11
CA LYS A 195 -7.87 10.91 10.53
C LYS A 195 -7.04 11.92 9.73
N VAL A 196 -6.27 12.75 10.43
CA VAL A 196 -5.35 13.75 9.86
C VAL A 196 -3.94 13.53 10.40
N VAL A 197 -2.99 13.28 9.49
CA VAL A 197 -1.58 13.04 9.84
C VAL A 197 -0.78 14.34 9.71
N CYS A 198 -0.62 15.06 10.81
CA CYS A 198 -0.10 16.44 10.81
C CYS A 198 1.36 16.55 10.31
N ARG A 199 2.20 15.53 10.52
CA ARG A 199 3.60 15.53 10.04
C ARG A 199 3.75 15.61 8.51
N ARG A 200 2.70 15.30 7.75
CA ARG A 200 2.71 15.32 6.27
C ARG A 200 1.93 16.51 5.70
N LEU A 201 1.42 17.39 6.57
CA LEU A 201 0.46 18.41 6.17
C LEU A 201 1.19 19.71 5.81
N THR A 202 1.22 20.03 4.52
CA THR A 202 1.69 21.34 4.02
C THR A 202 0.63 22.42 4.28
N ARG A 203 1.00 23.71 4.17
CA ARG A 203 0.03 24.82 4.30
C ARG A 203 -1.14 24.69 3.32
N ALA A 204 -0.86 24.35 2.06
CA ALA A 204 -1.90 24.13 1.05
C ALA A 204 -2.81 22.94 1.40
N GLY A 205 -2.25 21.85 1.95
CA GLY A 205 -3.03 20.71 2.43
C GLY A 205 -3.89 21.06 3.64
N PHE A 206 -3.36 21.87 4.58
CA PHE A 206 -4.11 22.38 5.72
C PHE A 206 -5.30 23.23 5.25
N ASP A 207 -5.06 24.17 4.33
CA ASP A 207 -6.11 25.02 3.76
C ASP A 207 -7.15 24.21 2.98
N GLY A 208 -6.73 23.15 2.30
CA GLY A 208 -7.62 22.23 1.58
C GLY A 208 -8.59 21.47 2.49
N LEU A 209 -8.17 21.14 3.72
CA LEU A 209 -8.98 20.41 4.71
C LEU A 209 -9.78 21.33 5.62
N PHE A 210 -9.17 22.41 6.08
CA PHE A 210 -9.70 23.25 7.14
C PHE A 210 -10.15 24.64 6.67
N GLY A 211 -9.90 25.01 5.42
CA GLY A 211 -10.19 26.34 4.88
C GLY A 211 -9.01 27.29 4.91
N THR A 212 -9.05 28.32 4.06
CA THR A 212 -8.04 29.40 4.06
C THR A 212 -8.23 30.33 5.27
N PRO A 213 -7.26 31.20 5.61
CA PRO A 213 -7.41 32.15 6.71
C PRO A 213 -8.61 33.09 6.56
N ASP A 214 -8.97 33.42 5.32
CA ASP A 214 -10.07 34.32 4.99
C ASP A 214 -11.44 33.62 4.94
N GLU A 215 -11.46 32.29 5.03
CA GLU A 215 -12.68 31.49 4.99
C GLU A 215 -13.29 31.40 6.39
N ASP A 216 -14.53 31.87 6.55
CA ASP A 216 -15.26 31.73 7.81
C ASP A 216 -15.60 30.24 8.08
N PRO A 217 -15.02 29.61 9.13
CA PRO A 217 -15.28 28.21 9.44
C PRO A 217 -16.73 27.95 9.86
N GLY A 218 -17.48 28.97 10.29
CA GLY A 218 -18.89 28.88 10.65
C GLY A 218 -19.86 28.97 9.47
N ARG A 219 -19.39 29.42 8.30
CA ARG A 219 -20.23 29.56 7.11
C ARG A 219 -20.62 28.20 6.54
N GLU A 220 -21.91 28.01 6.30
CA GLU A 220 -22.44 26.79 5.66
C GLU A 220 -21.79 26.58 4.27
N GLY A 221 -21.25 25.38 4.05
CA GLY A 221 -20.54 25.02 2.82
C GLY A 221 -19.04 25.30 2.83
N SER A 222 -18.50 25.95 3.88
CA SER A 222 -17.05 26.09 4.08
C SER A 222 -16.36 24.72 4.20
N ARG A 223 -15.07 24.64 3.86
CA ARG A 223 -14.27 23.40 3.99
C ARG A 223 -14.34 22.84 5.40
N PHE A 224 -14.21 23.71 6.40
CA PHE A 224 -14.33 23.31 7.79
C PHE A 224 -15.75 22.84 8.15
N SER A 225 -16.81 23.47 7.64
CA SER A 225 -18.20 23.08 7.93
C SER A 225 -18.55 21.68 7.40
N LYS A 226 -17.88 21.22 6.34
CA LYS A 226 -18.09 19.91 5.72
C LYS A 226 -17.56 18.73 6.54
N LEU A 227 -16.64 18.97 7.47
CA LEU A 227 -16.18 17.93 8.40
C LEU A 227 -17.33 17.60 9.37
N SER A 228 -17.63 16.33 9.61
CA SER A 228 -18.62 15.90 10.60
C SER A 228 -18.01 14.87 11.56
N GLY A 229 -18.67 14.59 12.69
CA GLY A 229 -18.23 13.58 13.64
C GLY A 229 -16.95 13.91 14.41
N THR A 230 -15.97 13.00 14.36
CA THR A 230 -14.73 13.07 15.16
C THR A 230 -13.51 13.26 14.26
N VAL A 231 -12.73 14.33 14.51
CA VAL A 231 -11.47 14.60 13.81
C VAL A 231 -10.29 14.19 14.68
N PHE A 232 -9.55 13.17 14.26
CA PHE A 232 -8.35 12.69 14.91
C PHE A 232 -7.09 13.35 14.32
N LEU A 233 -6.35 14.08 15.16
CA LEU A 233 -5.13 14.81 14.79
C LEU A 233 -3.89 14.05 15.30
N GLU A 234 -3.11 13.45 14.41
CA GLU A 234 -1.91 12.69 14.77
C GLU A 234 -0.66 13.59 14.77
N ASN A 235 -0.08 13.80 15.96
CA ASN A 235 1.08 14.66 16.25
C ASN A 235 0.91 16.11 15.76
N PRO A 236 -0.10 16.85 16.25
CA PRO A 236 -0.33 18.25 15.85
C PRO A 236 0.81 19.20 16.28
N ASN A 237 1.63 18.79 17.26
CA ASN A 237 2.85 19.47 17.68
C ASN A 237 3.96 19.48 16.60
N LEU A 238 3.82 18.71 15.51
CA LEU A 238 4.75 18.73 14.38
C LEU A 238 4.38 19.73 13.28
N LEU A 239 3.25 20.44 13.43
CA LEU A 239 2.90 21.54 12.52
C LEU A 239 3.78 22.77 12.81
N GLU A 240 3.95 23.63 11.81
CA GLU A 240 4.51 24.97 12.01
C GLU A 240 3.65 25.77 13.01
N THR A 241 4.27 26.63 13.83
CA THR A 241 3.59 27.40 14.88
C THR A 241 2.37 28.18 14.36
N ALA A 242 2.49 28.78 13.17
CA ALA A 242 1.38 29.51 12.55
C ALA A 242 0.17 28.59 12.23
N LEU A 243 0.41 27.35 11.83
CA LEU A 243 -0.66 26.36 11.59
C LEU A 243 -1.21 25.79 12.90
N GLN A 244 -0.37 25.64 13.94
CA GLN A 244 -0.84 25.26 15.28
C GLN A 244 -1.81 26.30 15.85
N ASP A 245 -1.50 27.59 15.70
CA ASP A 245 -2.37 28.67 16.17
C ASP A 245 -3.68 28.73 15.37
N ARG A 246 -3.63 28.54 14.05
CA ARG A 246 -4.86 28.42 13.23
C ARG A 246 -5.71 27.22 13.64
N LEU A 247 -5.08 26.07 13.87
CA LEU A 247 -5.78 24.89 14.37
C LEU A 247 -6.43 25.16 15.73
N SER A 248 -5.75 25.86 16.63
CA SER A 248 -6.31 26.23 17.93
C SER A 248 -7.56 27.12 17.80
N ALA A 249 -7.59 28.05 16.84
CA ALA A 249 -8.75 28.88 16.57
C ALA A 249 -9.94 28.06 16.03
N LEU A 250 -9.67 27.09 15.16
CA LEU A 250 -10.68 26.19 14.60
C LEU A 250 -11.27 25.25 15.65
N VAL A 251 -10.44 24.69 16.52
CA VAL A 251 -10.90 23.81 17.62
C VAL A 251 -11.71 24.62 18.64
N SER A 252 -11.35 25.88 18.89
CA SER A 252 -12.05 26.77 19.81
C SER A 252 -13.34 27.40 19.23
N ALA A 253 -13.55 27.29 17.91
CA ALA A 253 -14.70 27.90 17.25
C ALA A 253 -16.01 27.25 17.73
N ARG A 254 -16.84 28.02 18.45
CA ARG A 254 -18.14 27.61 19.06
C ARG A 254 -19.17 27.00 18.08
N SER A 255 -18.93 27.07 16.77
CA SER A 255 -19.77 26.51 15.71
C SER A 255 -19.46 25.04 15.37
N ALA A 256 -18.41 24.45 15.93
CA ALA A 256 -18.07 23.07 15.64
C ALA A 256 -18.93 22.10 16.48
N LYS A 257 -19.98 21.52 15.91
CA LYS A 257 -20.62 20.28 16.42
C LYS A 257 -19.66 19.05 16.44
N LYS A 258 -18.36 19.27 16.24
CA LYS A 258 -17.32 18.29 15.92
C LYS A 258 -16.50 17.99 17.17
N ALA A 259 -16.20 16.73 17.43
CA ALA A 259 -15.27 16.35 18.49
C ALA A 259 -13.85 16.29 17.93
N PHE A 260 -12.89 16.99 18.55
CA PHE A 260 -11.48 16.89 18.20
C PHE A 260 -10.76 15.93 19.14
N VAL A 261 -10.05 14.95 18.60
CA VAL A 261 -9.19 14.07 19.38
C VAL A 261 -7.77 14.26 18.87
N ALA A 262 -6.90 14.83 19.69
CA ALA A 262 -5.50 15.01 19.36
C ALA A 262 -4.66 13.92 20.03
N ALA A 263 -3.76 13.31 19.28
CA ALA A 263 -2.76 12.40 19.82
C ALA A 263 -1.36 12.98 19.68
N VAL A 264 -0.63 13.01 20.79
CA VAL A 264 0.75 13.48 20.84
C VAL A 264 1.67 12.34 21.24
N THR A 265 2.77 12.20 20.52
CA THR A 265 3.84 11.27 20.89
C THR A 265 4.77 11.94 21.87
N LEU A 266 4.90 11.34 23.06
CA LEU A 266 5.84 11.83 24.07
C LEU A 266 7.25 11.30 23.77
N PRO A 267 8.29 12.16 23.86
CA PRO A 267 9.67 11.72 23.77
C PRO A 267 10.08 10.86 24.97
N PRO A 268 11.11 10.00 24.84
CA PRO A 268 11.53 9.06 25.89
C PRO A 268 11.94 9.73 27.21
N GLU A 269 12.39 10.99 27.15
CA GLU A 269 12.93 11.75 28.29
C GLU A 269 11.86 12.52 29.07
N GLY A 270 10.58 12.41 28.68
CA GLY A 270 9.47 13.03 29.42
C GLY A 270 9.36 14.56 29.25
N SER A 271 10.04 15.15 28.27
CA SER A 271 9.89 16.58 27.97
C SER A 271 8.47 16.89 27.43
N ALA A 272 7.97 18.08 27.76
CA ALA A 272 6.71 18.56 27.22
C ALA A 272 6.76 18.59 25.68
N PRO A 273 5.68 18.21 24.98
CA PRO A 273 5.64 18.27 23.53
C PRO A 273 5.76 19.72 23.05
N ASN A 274 6.53 19.94 21.99
CA ASN A 274 6.74 21.28 21.40
C ASN A 274 5.44 21.80 20.74
N MET A 275 4.60 22.46 21.53
CA MET A 275 3.27 22.90 21.16
C MET A 275 3.08 24.38 21.48
N SER A 276 2.40 25.13 20.61
CA SER A 276 2.06 26.53 20.88
C SER A 276 1.16 26.65 22.11
N GLN A 277 1.29 27.76 22.86
CA GLN A 277 0.49 27.99 24.06
C GLN A 277 -1.01 27.96 23.76
N ASN A 278 -1.43 28.45 22.58
CA ASN A 278 -2.84 28.45 22.18
C ASN A 278 -3.36 27.04 21.92
N LEU A 279 -2.58 26.21 21.23
CA LEU A 279 -2.98 24.83 20.93
C LEU A 279 -3.00 23.95 22.19
N ALA A 280 -2.02 24.12 23.08
CA ALA A 280 -1.98 23.41 24.36
C ALA A 280 -3.20 23.74 25.23
N LYS A 281 -3.52 25.03 25.39
CA LYS A 281 -4.69 25.49 26.15
C LYS A 281 -6.01 24.99 25.56
N CYS A 282 -6.08 24.90 24.23
CA CYS A 282 -7.28 24.48 23.53
C CYS A 282 -7.55 22.97 23.67
N LEU A 283 -6.50 22.13 23.55
CA LEU A 283 -6.63 20.67 23.61
C LEU A 283 -6.81 20.10 25.04
N GLY A 284 -6.72 20.96 26.05
CA GLY A 284 -6.94 20.64 27.46
C GLY A 284 -5.64 20.36 28.23
N ASP A 285 -5.60 20.80 29.50
CA ASP A 285 -4.38 20.77 30.34
C ASP A 285 -4.05 19.37 30.89
N ALA A 286 -4.97 18.40 30.79
CA ALA A 286 -4.82 17.06 31.37
C ALA A 286 -4.88 15.97 30.28
N PRO A 287 -3.74 15.58 29.68
CA PRO A 287 -3.71 14.53 28.68
C PRO A 287 -4.07 13.16 29.27
N ILE A 288 -4.84 12.36 28.52
CA ILE A 288 -5.03 10.94 28.79
C ILE A 288 -3.74 10.21 28.41
N SER A 289 -3.00 9.76 29.42
CA SER A 289 -1.72 9.08 29.23
C SER A 289 -1.90 7.60 28.93
N LEU A 290 -1.30 7.13 27.84
CA LEU A 290 -1.19 5.72 27.50
C LEU A 290 0.19 5.18 27.93
N PRO A 291 0.23 4.14 28.79
CA PRO A 291 1.48 3.56 29.22
C PRO A 291 2.19 2.83 28.06
N PRO A 292 3.53 2.79 28.06
CA PRO A 292 4.29 1.91 27.18
C PRO A 292 3.92 0.44 27.40
N LEU A 293 4.16 -0.40 26.40
CA LEU A 293 3.78 -1.80 26.41
C LEU A 293 4.44 -2.58 27.57
N ARG A 294 5.72 -2.30 27.86
CA ARG A 294 6.47 -2.91 28.98
C ARG A 294 5.86 -2.69 30.37
N GLU A 295 5.06 -1.64 30.55
CA GLU A 295 4.38 -1.33 31.82
C GLU A 295 2.99 -1.99 31.91
N ARG A 296 2.59 -2.79 30.90
CA ARG A 296 1.28 -3.45 30.85
C ARG A 296 1.26 -4.86 31.46
N GLY A 297 2.40 -5.37 31.93
CA GLY A 297 2.48 -6.65 32.63
C GLY A 297 1.82 -7.80 31.86
N ASP A 298 0.94 -8.56 32.53
CA ASP A 298 0.28 -9.74 31.96
C ASP A 298 -0.65 -9.44 30.78
N GLY A 299 -1.12 -8.19 30.64
CA GLY A 299 -1.96 -7.76 29.51
C GLY A 299 -1.27 -7.84 28.14
N ILE A 300 0.06 -8.01 28.10
CA ILE A 300 0.80 -8.30 26.85
C ILE A 300 0.35 -9.66 26.27
N THR A 301 0.03 -10.63 27.12
CA THR A 301 -0.37 -11.99 26.69
C THR A 301 -1.69 -11.96 25.93
N ASP A 302 -2.69 -11.26 26.47
CA ASP A 302 -4.00 -11.12 25.82
C ASP A 302 -3.87 -10.39 24.48
N LEU A 303 -3.03 -9.34 24.46
CA LEU A 303 -2.76 -8.56 23.26
C LEU A 303 -2.13 -9.42 22.14
N ILE A 304 -1.20 -10.31 22.51
CA ILE A 304 -0.57 -11.25 21.58
C ILE A 304 -1.59 -12.24 21.02
N ASN A 305 -2.43 -12.82 21.89
CA ASN A 305 -3.47 -13.76 21.47
C ASN A 305 -4.46 -13.12 20.50
N ASN A 306 -4.86 -11.87 20.74
CA ASN A 306 -5.75 -11.15 19.83
C ASN A 306 -5.10 -10.90 18.47
N PHE A 307 -3.84 -10.43 18.45
CA PHE A 307 -3.13 -10.22 17.18
C PHE A 307 -2.89 -11.53 16.42
N LEU A 308 -2.75 -12.66 17.11
CA LEU A 308 -2.64 -13.96 16.46
C LEU A 308 -3.95 -14.35 15.79
N VAL A 309 -5.09 -14.16 16.47
CA VAL A 309 -6.41 -14.46 15.90
C VAL A 309 -6.69 -13.54 14.72
N GLU A 310 -6.45 -12.23 14.86
CA GLU A 310 -6.60 -11.23 13.79
C GLU A 310 -5.75 -11.60 12.58
N ALA A 311 -4.43 -11.76 12.76
CA ALA A 311 -3.52 -12.09 11.67
C ALA A 311 -3.82 -13.46 11.05
N SER A 312 -4.21 -14.46 11.85
CA SER A 312 -4.59 -15.78 11.31
C SER A 312 -5.83 -15.69 10.42
N GLY A 313 -6.83 -14.90 10.81
CA GLY A 313 -8.01 -14.61 10.00
C GLY A 313 -7.67 -13.89 8.69
N ASP A 314 -6.89 -12.81 8.77
CA ASP A 314 -6.49 -12.00 7.62
C ASP A 314 -5.69 -12.79 6.57
N PHE A 315 -4.88 -13.76 7.00
CA PHE A 315 -4.07 -14.61 6.12
C PHE A 315 -4.69 -15.99 5.84
N GLY A 316 -5.92 -16.24 6.27
CA GLY A 316 -6.63 -17.51 6.02
C GLY A 316 -5.98 -18.75 6.64
N LYS A 317 -5.16 -18.57 7.70
CA LYS A 317 -4.52 -19.66 8.44
C LYS A 317 -5.38 -20.04 9.64
N THR A 318 -5.52 -21.34 9.93
CA THR A 318 -6.26 -21.82 11.10
C THR A 318 -5.36 -22.59 12.05
N GLY A 319 -5.61 -22.44 13.36
CA GLY A 319 -4.91 -23.22 14.39
C GLY A 319 -3.49 -22.76 14.76
N ILE A 320 -3.07 -21.56 14.35
CA ILE A 320 -1.75 -21.00 14.73
C ILE A 320 -1.69 -20.76 16.23
N ARG A 321 -0.63 -21.22 16.89
CA ARG A 321 -0.36 -21.03 18.33
C ARG A 321 1.12 -20.69 18.56
N LEU A 322 1.43 -19.98 19.65
CA LEU A 322 2.82 -19.81 20.09
C LEU A 322 3.25 -21.00 20.94
N SER A 323 4.51 -21.40 20.79
CA SER A 323 5.17 -22.24 21.77
C SER A 323 5.36 -21.48 23.09
N ARG A 324 5.53 -22.24 24.18
CA ARG A 324 5.75 -21.66 25.51
C ARG A 324 6.99 -20.75 25.54
N ARG A 325 8.05 -21.15 24.82
CA ARG A 325 9.30 -20.39 24.72
C ARG A 325 9.11 -19.09 23.95
N ALA A 326 8.40 -19.14 22.81
CA ALA A 326 8.02 -17.94 22.07
C ALA A 326 7.26 -16.92 22.95
N MET A 327 6.29 -17.40 23.73
CA MET A 327 5.53 -16.57 24.65
C MET A 327 6.37 -15.95 25.78
N GLU A 328 7.31 -16.71 26.34
CA GLU A 328 8.25 -16.21 27.37
C GLU A 328 9.20 -15.15 26.78
N LYS A 329 9.73 -15.37 25.57
CA LYS A 329 10.59 -14.42 24.84
C LYS A 329 9.87 -13.09 24.56
N MET A 330 8.61 -13.14 24.13
CA MET A 330 7.79 -11.94 23.92
C MET A 330 7.50 -11.18 25.21
N ARG A 331 7.25 -11.88 26.33
CA ARG A 331 7.03 -11.23 27.63
C ARG A 331 8.30 -10.57 28.19
N GLY A 332 9.48 -11.13 27.90
CA GLY A 332 10.77 -10.59 28.33
C GLY A 332 11.29 -9.41 27.49
N HIS A 333 10.66 -9.09 26.36
CA HIS A 333 11.14 -8.05 25.46
C HIS A 333 10.81 -6.62 25.95
N ALA A 334 11.67 -5.64 25.64
CA ALA A 334 11.53 -4.26 26.12
C ALA A 334 10.50 -3.41 25.34
N TRP A 335 10.11 -3.87 24.14
CA TRP A 335 9.10 -3.27 23.26
C TRP A 335 9.30 -1.76 22.96
N PRO A 336 10.45 -1.35 22.38
CA PRO A 336 10.72 0.05 22.03
C PRO A 336 9.66 0.66 21.08
N GLY A 337 9.08 -0.14 20.18
CA GLY A 337 7.98 0.26 19.28
C GLY A 337 6.58 -0.04 19.81
N ASN A 338 6.47 -0.49 21.06
CA ASN A 338 5.21 -0.75 21.79
C ASN A 338 4.25 -1.68 21.00
N VAL A 339 2.95 -1.35 20.98
CA VAL A 339 1.91 -2.16 20.34
C VAL A 339 2.12 -2.30 18.83
N LYS A 340 2.70 -1.27 18.18
CA LYS A 340 2.97 -1.31 16.73
C LYS A 340 4.04 -2.36 16.39
N GLU A 341 5.12 -2.40 17.16
CA GLU A 341 6.15 -3.43 17.02
C GLU A 341 5.62 -4.82 17.35
N LEU A 342 4.84 -4.94 18.43
CA LEU A 342 4.20 -6.20 18.81
C LEU A 342 3.35 -6.77 17.67
N LYS A 343 2.43 -5.96 17.12
CA LYS A 343 1.57 -6.36 16.00
C LYS A 343 2.39 -6.82 14.80
N ALA A 344 3.40 -6.04 14.41
CA ALA A 344 4.26 -6.37 13.28
C ALA A 344 5.02 -7.70 13.48
N ILE A 345 5.55 -7.96 14.69
CA ILE A 345 6.24 -9.22 15.01
C ILE A 345 5.26 -10.40 14.95
N VAL A 346 4.06 -10.25 15.50
CA VAL A 346 3.02 -11.31 15.45
C VAL A 346 2.57 -11.58 14.01
N GLU A 347 2.26 -10.55 13.23
CA GLU A 347 1.88 -10.68 11.82
C GLU A 347 2.98 -11.36 11.01
N ASN A 348 4.23 -10.92 11.17
CA ASN A 348 5.37 -11.52 10.48
C ASN A 348 5.55 -12.99 10.85
N ALA A 349 5.39 -13.34 12.13
CA ALA A 349 5.48 -14.72 12.60
C ALA A 349 4.34 -15.57 12.02
N VAL A 350 3.11 -15.07 11.97
CA VAL A 350 1.97 -15.78 11.33
C VAL A 350 2.19 -15.97 9.84
N ILE A 351 2.69 -14.95 9.12
CA ILE A 351 2.98 -15.03 7.67
C ILE A 351 4.07 -16.06 7.39
N SER A 352 5.20 -15.95 8.11
CA SER A 352 6.39 -16.76 7.88
C SER A 352 6.26 -18.20 8.40
N CYS A 353 5.33 -18.47 9.32
CA CYS A 353 5.18 -19.80 9.90
C CYS A 353 4.64 -20.82 8.86
N PRO A 354 5.41 -21.88 8.55
CA PRO A 354 4.98 -22.97 7.67
C PRO A 354 4.12 -24.01 8.41
N SER A 355 4.00 -23.92 9.73
CA SER A 355 3.34 -24.90 10.60
C SER A 355 2.21 -24.25 11.42
N ALA A 356 1.48 -25.05 12.21
CA ALA A 356 0.47 -24.54 13.14
C ALA A 356 1.07 -23.95 14.44
N GLN A 357 2.39 -23.98 14.63
CA GLN A 357 3.06 -23.53 15.84
C GLN A 357 4.21 -22.57 15.52
N ILE A 358 4.20 -21.39 16.16
CA ILE A 358 5.25 -20.37 16.10
C ILE A 358 6.26 -20.65 17.22
N GLU A 359 7.52 -20.88 16.85
CA GLU A 359 8.62 -21.12 17.78
C GLU A 359 9.39 -19.84 18.10
N GLU A 360 10.33 -19.92 19.07
CA GLU A 360 11.07 -18.74 19.52
C GLU A 360 11.96 -18.13 18.43
N ASP A 361 12.44 -18.97 17.51
CA ASP A 361 13.33 -18.60 16.40
C ASP A 361 12.59 -17.87 15.27
N ASP A 362 11.27 -18.06 15.18
CA ASP A 362 10.39 -17.35 14.24
C ASP A 362 10.12 -15.90 14.68
N LEU A 363 10.46 -15.56 15.93
CA LEU A 363 10.27 -14.22 16.49
C LEU A 363 11.53 -13.36 16.33
N HIS A 364 11.46 -12.41 15.39
CA HIS A 364 12.55 -11.48 15.09
C HIS A 364 12.35 -10.13 15.76
N PHE A 365 13.13 -9.85 16.80
CA PHE A 365 13.13 -8.58 17.56
C PHE A 365 14.23 -7.64 17.04
N GLU A 366 13.98 -6.33 16.97
CA GLU A 366 15.00 -5.35 16.56
C GLU A 366 15.87 -4.91 17.75
N ASP A 367 17.20 -4.94 17.59
CA ASP A 367 18.11 -4.46 18.64
C ASP A 367 18.32 -2.93 18.55
N ALA A 368 17.82 -2.20 19.55
CA ALA A 368 17.88 -0.74 19.63
C ALA A 368 19.32 -0.18 19.77
N ALA A 369 20.30 -1.00 20.12
CA ALA A 369 21.71 -0.60 20.25
C ALA A 369 22.42 -0.40 18.89
N ALA A 370 21.99 -1.10 17.83
CA ALA A 370 22.63 -1.04 16.52
C ALA A 370 22.45 0.32 15.81
N ARG A 371 21.37 1.06 16.12
CA ARG A 371 21.08 2.37 15.52
C ARG A 371 22.09 3.47 15.90
N ARG A 372 22.78 3.37 17.04
CA ARG A 372 23.74 4.41 17.48
C ARG A 372 25.15 4.22 16.92
N SER A 373 25.52 3.00 16.54
CA SER A 373 26.86 2.70 16.03
C SER A 373 27.03 2.95 14.53
N ALA A 374 25.93 2.93 13.76
CA ALA A 374 25.98 3.10 12.30
C ALA A 374 26.15 4.59 11.88
N ALA A 375 25.65 5.54 12.67
CA ALA A 375 25.66 6.96 12.34
C ALA A 375 27.02 7.68 12.55
N ALA A 376 28.05 6.99 13.06
CA ALA A 376 29.30 7.62 13.49
C ALA A 376 30.56 7.17 12.69
N ARG A 377 30.42 6.40 11.61
CA ARG A 377 31.58 5.82 10.89
C ARG A 377 31.82 6.26 9.45
N GLU A 378 31.02 7.16 8.88
CA GLU A 378 31.30 7.69 7.54
C GLU A 378 32.01 9.04 7.61
N ALA A 379 33.33 8.99 7.77
CA ALA A 379 34.22 10.07 7.38
C ALA A 379 35.04 9.60 6.17
N VAL A 380 34.75 10.19 5.00
CA VAL A 380 35.43 9.91 3.73
C VAL A 380 36.80 10.59 3.71
N PRO A 381 37.91 9.89 3.38
CA PRO A 381 39.11 10.54 2.90
C PRO A 381 39.03 10.76 1.39
N GLN A 382 39.25 12.00 0.95
CA GLN A 382 39.45 12.33 -0.45
C GLN A 382 40.84 11.91 -0.93
N GLY A 383 40.90 11.29 -2.10
CA GLY A 383 42.15 10.97 -2.82
C GLY A 383 41.92 10.92 -4.33
N SER A 384 42.80 11.61 -5.06
CA SER A 384 42.83 11.86 -6.51
C SER A 384 43.02 10.58 -7.38
N PRO A 385 42.83 10.67 -8.71
CA PRO A 385 42.56 9.52 -9.56
C PRO A 385 43.82 8.77 -9.98
N GLY A 386 43.91 7.51 -9.57
CA GLY A 386 44.82 6.51 -10.11
C GLY A 386 44.04 5.24 -10.36
N GLY A 387 44.12 4.70 -11.58
CA GLY A 387 43.36 3.54 -12.02
C GLY A 387 43.47 2.37 -11.03
N SER A 388 42.40 2.13 -10.31
CA SER A 388 42.20 0.97 -9.46
C SER A 388 40.87 0.36 -9.88
N THR A 389 40.88 -0.91 -10.23
CA THR A 389 39.68 -1.74 -10.33
C THR A 389 39.07 -1.82 -8.93
N ALA A 390 38.27 -0.81 -8.59
CA ALA A 390 37.64 -0.70 -7.28
C ALA A 390 36.71 -1.89 -7.09
N ARG A 391 37.16 -2.85 -6.29
CA ARG A 391 36.38 -3.99 -5.87
C ARG A 391 35.33 -3.49 -4.88
N ILE A 392 34.06 -3.74 -5.18
CA ILE A 392 32.93 -3.27 -4.36
C ILE A 392 32.52 -4.44 -3.46
N PRO A 393 32.42 -4.27 -2.12
CA PRO A 393 32.03 -5.36 -1.24
C PRO A 393 30.65 -5.87 -1.61
N GLN A 394 30.47 -7.20 -1.56
CA GLN A 394 29.15 -7.79 -1.76
C GLN A 394 28.22 -7.43 -0.60
N LYS A 395 26.93 -7.25 -0.89
CA LYS A 395 25.93 -6.92 0.13
C LYS A 395 24.65 -7.73 -0.07
N THR A 396 23.97 -7.96 1.04
CA THR A 396 22.64 -8.57 1.13
C THR A 396 21.78 -7.75 2.08
N VAL A 397 20.46 -8.00 2.11
CA VAL A 397 19.61 -7.48 3.18
C VAL A 397 19.97 -8.11 4.53
N GLY A 398 19.86 -7.38 5.63
CA GLY A 398 20.23 -7.85 6.97
C GLY A 398 19.23 -8.87 7.55
N LYS A 399 17.96 -8.75 7.18
CA LYS A 399 16.87 -9.68 7.55
C LYS A 399 15.84 -9.78 6.43
N SER A 400 15.01 -10.82 6.50
CA SER A 400 13.88 -10.96 5.58
C SER A 400 12.82 -9.90 5.84
N VAL A 401 12.28 -9.32 4.78
CA VAL A 401 11.24 -8.27 4.85
C VAL A 401 10.16 -8.52 3.81
N VAL A 402 8.93 -8.09 4.11
CA VAL A 402 7.75 -8.33 3.27
C VAL A 402 7.02 -7.03 2.95
N LEU A 403 6.51 -6.93 1.74
CA LEU A 403 5.68 -5.84 1.27
C LEU A 403 4.50 -6.41 0.48
N CYS A 404 3.28 -6.06 0.89
CA CYS A 404 2.05 -6.46 0.23
C CYS A 404 1.37 -5.26 -0.43
N GLY A 405 0.78 -5.47 -1.59
CA GLY A 405 0.08 -4.42 -2.34
C GLY A 405 -0.72 -4.97 -3.50
N LEU A 406 -1.04 -4.11 -4.47
CA LEU A 406 -1.72 -4.51 -5.71
C LEU A 406 -0.69 -4.53 -6.84
N GLY A 407 -0.79 -5.50 -7.74
CA GLY A 407 -0.10 -5.45 -9.02
C GLY A 407 -0.67 -4.32 -9.88
N LEU A 408 0.17 -3.64 -10.67
CA LEU A 408 -0.26 -2.55 -11.55
C LEU A 408 -1.12 -3.08 -12.71
N HIS A 409 -0.71 -4.20 -13.29
CA HIS A 409 -1.32 -4.76 -14.48
C HIS A 409 -2.40 -5.78 -14.16
N SER A 410 -2.21 -6.64 -13.15
CA SER A 410 -3.22 -7.63 -12.75
C SER A 410 -4.37 -7.05 -11.95
N GLY A 411 -4.14 -5.97 -11.18
CA GLY A 411 -5.09 -5.53 -10.16
C GLY A 411 -5.32 -6.52 -9.02
N ILE A 412 -4.58 -7.63 -9.00
CA ILE A 412 -4.65 -8.67 -7.97
C ILE A 412 -3.74 -8.27 -6.80
N LYS A 413 -4.15 -8.61 -5.57
CA LYS A 413 -3.28 -8.46 -4.40
C LYS A 413 -2.07 -9.40 -4.54
N THR A 414 -0.89 -8.81 -4.52
CA THR A 414 0.40 -9.51 -4.61
C THR A 414 1.31 -9.09 -3.45
N GLY A 415 2.35 -9.87 -3.20
CA GLY A 415 3.32 -9.62 -2.14
C GLY A 415 4.72 -9.95 -2.60
N VAL A 416 5.70 -9.24 -2.06
CA VAL A 416 7.12 -9.50 -2.27
C VAL A 416 7.81 -9.71 -0.93
N ILE A 417 8.64 -10.76 -0.85
CA ILE A 417 9.54 -11.02 0.28
C ILE A 417 10.97 -10.88 -0.23
N ILE A 418 11.77 -10.04 0.41
CA ILE A 418 13.21 -9.91 0.13
C ILE A 418 13.94 -10.61 1.26
N ALA A 419 14.67 -11.68 0.94
CA ALA A 419 15.41 -12.49 1.89
C ALA A 419 16.91 -12.51 1.56
N PRO A 420 17.79 -12.61 2.57
CA PRO A 420 19.22 -12.66 2.33
C PRO A 420 19.64 -13.91 1.57
N LEU A 421 20.67 -13.77 0.73
CA LEU A 421 21.34 -14.91 0.09
C LEU A 421 22.85 -14.88 0.36
N PRO A 422 23.55 -16.04 0.32
CA PRO A 422 25.01 -16.11 0.43
C PRO A 422 25.74 -15.30 -0.66
N PRO A 423 27.04 -14.98 -0.45
CA PRO A 423 27.86 -14.34 -1.48
C PRO A 423 27.80 -15.06 -2.83
N ASN A 424 27.89 -14.31 -3.92
CA ASN A 424 27.88 -14.75 -5.32
C ASN A 424 26.56 -15.38 -5.82
N SER A 425 25.48 -15.28 -5.05
CA SER A 425 24.16 -15.75 -5.49
C SER A 425 23.60 -14.88 -6.63
N GLY A 426 23.81 -13.57 -6.54
CA GLY A 426 23.11 -12.59 -7.37
C GLY A 426 21.70 -12.32 -6.86
N ILE A 427 20.93 -11.56 -7.64
CA ILE A 427 19.50 -11.36 -7.40
C ILE A 427 18.71 -12.48 -8.07
N ILE A 428 17.87 -13.16 -7.30
CA ILE A 428 17.07 -14.29 -7.75
C ILE A 428 15.60 -14.00 -7.42
N PHE A 429 14.73 -14.06 -8.42
CA PHE A 429 13.29 -14.05 -8.21
C PHE A 429 12.81 -15.49 -8.04
N GLY A 430 11.96 -15.72 -7.03
CA GLY A 430 11.40 -17.03 -6.75
C GLY A 430 9.89 -16.97 -6.57
N ASP A 431 9.19 -18.01 -7.00
CA ASP A 431 7.75 -18.11 -6.80
C ASP A 431 7.44 -18.55 -5.36
N ILE A 432 6.50 -17.83 -4.70
CA ILE A 432 6.14 -18.08 -3.29
C ILE A 432 5.56 -19.49 -3.07
N ALA A 433 4.82 -20.03 -4.05
CA ALA A 433 4.05 -21.26 -3.92
C ALA A 433 4.81 -22.51 -4.40
N THR A 434 5.65 -22.37 -5.42
CA THR A 434 6.24 -23.49 -6.17
C THR A 434 7.75 -23.65 -5.94
N GLY A 435 8.43 -22.65 -5.38
CA GLY A 435 9.88 -22.68 -5.13
C GLY A 435 10.75 -22.59 -6.40
N ARG A 436 10.15 -22.40 -7.58
CA ARG A 436 10.85 -22.16 -8.86
C ARG A 436 11.56 -20.80 -8.83
N GLN A 437 12.63 -20.66 -9.61
CA GLN A 437 13.51 -19.49 -9.56
C GLN A 437 13.98 -19.03 -10.95
N VAL A 438 14.15 -17.72 -11.11
CA VAL A 438 14.76 -17.05 -12.26
C VAL A 438 15.78 -16.02 -11.76
N ARG A 439 16.97 -16.00 -12.36
CA ARG A 439 17.98 -14.99 -12.01
C ARG A 439 17.61 -13.65 -12.66
N ALA A 440 17.83 -12.54 -11.96
CA ALA A 440 17.59 -11.21 -12.50
C ALA A 440 18.73 -10.80 -13.45
N VAL A 441 18.74 -11.38 -14.64
CA VAL A 441 19.76 -11.15 -15.66
C VAL A 441 19.12 -10.94 -17.02
N VAL A 442 19.77 -10.17 -17.89
CA VAL A 442 19.22 -9.76 -19.19
C VAL A 442 18.84 -10.94 -20.11
N ASP A 443 19.48 -12.09 -19.92
CA ASP A 443 19.23 -13.32 -20.70
C ASP A 443 17.83 -13.90 -20.48
N PHE A 444 17.22 -13.63 -19.31
CA PHE A 444 15.88 -14.12 -18.96
C PHE A 444 14.76 -13.10 -19.24
N VAL A 445 15.08 -11.97 -19.88
CA VAL A 445 14.08 -10.96 -20.24
C VAL A 445 13.33 -11.40 -21.51
N GLU A 446 12.02 -11.63 -21.38
CA GLU A 446 11.16 -12.11 -22.48
C GLU A 446 10.51 -10.94 -23.24
N SER A 447 9.82 -10.05 -22.52
CA SER A 447 9.11 -8.90 -23.09
C SER A 447 9.36 -7.65 -22.25
N THR A 448 9.35 -6.52 -22.93
CA THR A 448 9.50 -5.17 -22.39
C THR A 448 8.33 -4.27 -22.78
N GLU A 449 7.25 -4.84 -23.32
CA GLU A 449 6.04 -4.09 -23.62
C GLU A 449 5.42 -3.63 -22.29
N TYR A 450 5.65 -2.36 -21.96
CA TYR A 450 5.10 -1.62 -20.81
C TYR A 450 5.68 -1.98 -19.43
N ALA A 451 6.26 -3.16 -19.27
CA ALA A 451 7.06 -3.54 -18.10
C ALA A 451 8.12 -4.57 -18.52
N THR A 452 9.22 -4.61 -17.78
CA THR A 452 10.28 -5.62 -17.86
C THR A 452 9.84 -6.90 -17.18
N LYS A 453 9.77 -7.98 -17.97
CA LYS A 453 9.33 -9.31 -17.53
C LYS A 453 10.48 -10.32 -17.60
N LEU A 454 10.74 -11.02 -16.51
CA LEU A 454 11.67 -12.15 -16.45
C LEU A 454 10.90 -13.47 -16.54
N THR A 455 11.43 -14.40 -17.33
CA THR A 455 10.90 -15.76 -17.43
C THR A 455 12.00 -16.81 -17.46
N HIS A 456 11.72 -17.97 -16.86
CA HIS A 456 12.57 -19.15 -16.98
C HIS A 456 11.75 -20.41 -16.78
N GLY A 457 11.53 -21.19 -17.84
CA GLY A 457 10.56 -22.27 -17.80
C GLY A 457 9.15 -21.72 -17.53
N SER A 458 8.54 -22.14 -16.42
CA SER A 458 7.18 -21.73 -16.04
C SER A 458 7.11 -20.61 -15.02
N ILE A 459 8.24 -20.10 -14.50
CA ILE A 459 8.23 -18.90 -13.65
C ILE A 459 8.20 -17.66 -14.54
N SER A 460 7.38 -16.69 -14.17
CA SER A 460 7.19 -15.42 -14.85
C SER A 460 6.96 -14.33 -13.81
N VAL A 461 7.78 -13.28 -13.83
CA VAL A 461 7.62 -12.10 -12.97
C VAL A 461 7.73 -10.83 -13.80
N ARG A 462 6.84 -9.86 -13.57
CA ARG A 462 6.84 -8.55 -14.25
C ARG A 462 6.89 -7.37 -13.28
N THR A 463 7.17 -6.19 -13.84
CA THR A 463 7.20 -4.91 -13.11
C THR A 463 8.32 -4.88 -12.06
N ILE A 464 9.49 -5.41 -12.45
CA ILE A 464 10.63 -5.58 -11.54
C ILE A 464 11.47 -4.32 -11.39
N GLU A 465 11.20 -3.26 -12.15
CA GLU A 465 12.13 -2.16 -12.40
C GLU A 465 12.38 -1.37 -11.12
N HIS A 466 11.32 -1.04 -10.38
CA HIS A 466 11.43 -0.29 -9.13
C HIS A 466 12.22 -1.06 -8.07
N ILE A 467 11.95 -2.37 -7.91
CA ILE A 467 12.68 -3.19 -6.94
C ILE A 467 14.13 -3.37 -7.37
N MET A 468 14.40 -3.57 -8.67
CA MET A 468 15.76 -3.68 -9.20
C MET A 468 16.54 -2.36 -9.04
N ALA A 469 15.90 -1.21 -9.26
CA ALA A 469 16.52 0.10 -9.07
C ALA A 469 16.88 0.32 -7.60
N THR A 470 15.98 0.02 -6.68
CA THR A 470 16.26 0.12 -5.24
C THR A 470 17.38 -0.83 -4.83
N LEU A 471 17.38 -2.09 -5.28
CA LEU A 471 18.47 -3.03 -4.98
C LEU A 471 19.81 -2.53 -5.52
N ASN A 472 19.84 -1.99 -6.74
CA ASN A 472 21.02 -1.40 -7.36
C ASN A 472 21.62 -0.28 -6.50
N ILE A 473 20.79 0.70 -6.13
CA ILE A 473 21.26 1.89 -5.41
C ILE A 473 21.67 1.59 -3.98
N TYR A 474 20.98 0.69 -3.29
CA TYR A 474 21.39 0.24 -1.96
C TYR A 474 22.57 -0.74 -2.01
N GLY A 475 23.05 -1.09 -3.22
CA GLY A 475 24.21 -1.94 -3.44
C GLY A 475 23.98 -3.41 -3.11
N ILE A 476 22.72 -3.87 -3.05
CA ILE A 476 22.37 -5.26 -2.74
C ILE A 476 22.74 -6.16 -3.91
N THR A 477 23.77 -6.99 -3.74
CA THR A 477 24.25 -7.91 -4.78
C THR A 477 23.65 -9.30 -4.68
N ASN A 478 23.22 -9.72 -3.49
CA ASN A 478 22.71 -11.06 -3.22
C ASN A 478 21.37 -10.99 -2.48
N ALA A 479 20.28 -11.43 -3.09
CA ALA A 479 18.97 -11.51 -2.44
C ALA A 479 18.03 -12.46 -3.17
N LEU A 480 17.16 -13.13 -2.41
CA LEU A 480 16.04 -13.90 -2.90
C LEU A 480 14.78 -13.03 -2.81
N ILE A 481 14.15 -12.79 -3.96
CA ILE A 481 12.92 -12.02 -4.10
C ILE A 481 11.78 -12.99 -4.33
N LYS A 482 11.05 -13.37 -3.27
CA LYS A 482 9.88 -14.23 -3.43
C LYS A 482 8.66 -13.38 -3.79
N VAL A 483 8.03 -13.68 -4.92
CA VAL A 483 6.89 -12.92 -5.44
C VAL A 483 5.99 -13.85 -6.26
N GLY A 484 4.72 -13.48 -6.44
CA GLY A 484 3.87 -14.10 -7.46
C GLY A 484 4.27 -13.65 -8.87
N GLU A 485 3.28 -13.46 -9.74
CA GLU A 485 3.56 -13.07 -11.14
C GLU A 485 3.96 -11.60 -11.34
N GLU A 486 3.76 -10.76 -10.32
CA GLU A 486 3.93 -9.31 -10.42
C GLU A 486 4.36 -8.70 -9.08
N VAL A 487 5.32 -7.78 -9.14
CA VAL A 487 5.77 -7.00 -7.97
C VAL A 487 4.71 -5.92 -7.63
N PRO A 488 4.38 -5.71 -6.34
CA PRO A 488 3.41 -4.69 -5.96
C PRO A 488 3.87 -3.28 -6.37
N ILE A 489 3.01 -2.50 -7.04
CA ILE A 489 3.33 -1.14 -7.50
C ILE A 489 3.10 -0.08 -6.42
N MET A 490 2.36 -0.43 -5.37
CA MET A 490 2.10 0.42 -4.21
C MET A 490 1.42 1.75 -4.56
N ASP A 491 2.07 2.90 -4.35
CA ASP A 491 1.58 4.24 -4.73
C ASP A 491 2.09 4.70 -6.09
N GLY A 492 2.75 3.81 -6.84
CA GLY A 492 3.38 4.10 -8.12
C GLY A 492 4.85 4.47 -8.02
N SER A 493 5.41 4.65 -6.83
CA SER A 493 6.80 5.06 -6.61
C SER A 493 7.65 3.96 -5.95
N ALA A 494 8.95 4.17 -5.83
CA ALA A 494 9.87 3.24 -5.17
C ALA A 494 10.09 3.54 -3.66
N ILE A 495 9.48 4.58 -3.09
CA ILE A 495 9.68 4.97 -1.67
C ILE A 495 9.43 3.80 -0.71
N GLN A 496 8.36 3.04 -0.92
CA GLN A 496 8.03 1.95 0.01
C GLN A 496 9.01 0.78 -0.10
N LEU A 497 9.68 0.62 -1.24
CA LEU A 497 10.79 -0.33 -1.40
C LEU A 497 12.05 0.18 -0.71
N CYS A 498 12.34 1.49 -0.75
CA CYS A 498 13.42 2.10 0.02
C CYS A 498 13.20 1.88 1.52
N ASP A 499 12.00 2.21 2.03
CA ASP A 499 11.63 2.00 3.43
C ASP A 499 11.78 0.50 3.83
N LEU A 500 11.45 -0.42 2.91
CA LEU A 500 11.58 -1.86 3.11
C LEU A 500 13.06 -2.27 3.27
N ILE A 501 13.95 -1.86 2.37
CA ILE A 501 15.39 -2.17 2.44
C ILE A 501 16.05 -1.51 3.67
N GLU A 502 15.69 -0.26 3.98
CA GLU A 502 16.17 0.44 5.18
C GLU A 502 15.75 -0.29 6.46
N SER A 503 14.51 -0.78 6.51
CA SER A 503 14.01 -1.57 7.64
C SER A 503 14.70 -2.92 7.77
N ALA A 504 15.09 -3.53 6.65
CA ALA A 504 15.85 -4.78 6.62
C ALA A 504 17.29 -4.58 7.09
N GLY A 505 17.83 -3.37 6.94
CA GLY A 505 19.25 -3.10 7.01
C GLY A 505 20.01 -3.73 5.83
N VAL A 506 21.25 -3.27 5.64
CA VAL A 506 22.16 -3.80 4.62
C VAL A 506 23.35 -4.46 5.32
N ALA A 507 23.63 -5.70 4.98
CA ALA A 507 24.74 -6.48 5.52
C ALA A 507 25.80 -6.69 4.44
N GLU A 508 27.04 -6.30 4.76
CA GLU A 508 28.19 -6.63 3.92
C GLU A 508 28.55 -8.11 4.05
N GLN A 509 29.05 -8.69 2.96
CA GLN A 509 29.38 -10.09 2.84
C GLN A 509 30.83 -10.27 2.43
N SER A 510 31.36 -11.47 2.66
CA SER A 510 32.72 -11.80 2.23
C SER A 510 32.84 -11.82 0.71
N GLY A 511 33.94 -11.25 0.22
CA GLY A 511 34.23 -11.14 -1.21
C GLY A 511 33.67 -9.87 -1.84
N ASP A 512 34.13 -9.63 -3.06
CA ASP A 512 33.83 -8.41 -3.80
C ASP A 512 33.07 -8.74 -5.08
N VAL A 513 32.36 -7.74 -5.60
CA VAL A 513 31.83 -7.73 -6.96
C VAL A 513 32.70 -6.81 -7.81
N GLU A 514 33.13 -7.30 -8.96
CA GLU A 514 33.85 -6.48 -9.95
C GLU A 514 32.83 -5.65 -10.75
N PRO A 515 32.93 -4.31 -10.74
CA PRO A 515 32.06 -3.47 -11.53
C PRO A 515 32.37 -3.61 -13.02
N ILE A 516 31.36 -3.43 -13.86
CA ILE A 516 31.54 -3.26 -15.30
C ILE A 516 32.05 -1.83 -15.53
N VAL A 517 33.29 -1.69 -15.98
CA VAL A 517 33.86 -0.39 -16.34
C VAL A 517 33.76 -0.22 -17.85
N LEU A 518 32.87 0.66 -18.29
CA LEU A 518 32.66 0.91 -19.70
C LEU A 518 33.87 1.64 -20.29
N ARG A 519 34.44 1.09 -21.37
CA ARG A 519 35.65 1.62 -22.02
C ARG A 519 35.38 2.45 -23.25
N GLU A 520 34.31 2.13 -23.97
CA GLU A 520 33.92 2.80 -25.21
C GLU A 520 32.44 3.18 -25.16
N PRO A 521 32.03 4.27 -25.81
CA PRO A 521 30.62 4.65 -25.84
C PRO A 521 29.75 3.63 -26.59
N ILE A 522 28.58 3.32 -26.04
CA ILE A 522 27.57 2.44 -26.67
C ILE A 522 26.29 3.22 -26.86
N LEU A 523 25.88 3.39 -28.12
CA LEU A 523 24.63 4.05 -28.50
C LEU A 523 23.57 3.03 -28.94
N VAL A 524 22.38 3.14 -28.36
CA VAL A 524 21.15 2.47 -28.81
C VAL A 524 20.15 3.52 -29.25
N GLY A 525 19.54 3.33 -30.43
CA GLY A 525 18.54 4.24 -30.98
C GLY A 525 19.14 5.33 -31.88
N ASN A 526 18.45 6.47 -31.97
CA ASN A 526 18.79 7.60 -32.84
C ASN A 526 18.81 8.89 -32.02
N MET A 527 19.95 9.59 -32.02
CA MET A 527 20.19 10.82 -31.24
C MET A 527 19.19 11.94 -31.53
N ASP A 528 18.61 11.97 -32.73
CA ASP A 528 17.63 12.99 -33.16
C ASP A 528 16.20 12.66 -32.74
N LYS A 529 15.94 11.47 -32.17
CA LYS A 529 14.61 11.01 -31.78
C LYS A 529 14.60 10.42 -30.37
N LYS A 530 14.97 9.14 -30.28
CA LYS A 530 14.88 8.30 -29.10
C LYS A 530 16.17 7.51 -29.00
N TYR A 531 16.90 7.67 -27.90
CA TYR A 531 18.17 7.01 -27.72
C TYR A 531 18.52 6.77 -26.25
N VAL A 532 19.45 5.85 -26.05
CA VAL A 532 20.20 5.68 -24.80
C VAL A 532 21.67 5.55 -25.17
N LEU A 533 22.49 6.44 -24.64
CA LEU A 533 23.93 6.49 -24.84
C LEU A 533 24.62 6.20 -23.51
N ALA A 534 25.46 5.18 -23.45
CA ALA A 534 26.36 4.94 -22.33
C ALA A 534 27.77 5.40 -22.70
N GLU A 535 28.41 6.18 -21.85
CA GLU A 535 29.76 6.71 -22.03
C GLU A 535 30.65 6.33 -20.83
N PRO A 536 31.98 6.16 -21.04
CA PRO A 536 32.91 5.89 -19.94
C PRO A 536 32.79 6.93 -18.81
N CYS A 537 32.63 6.46 -17.58
CA CYS A 537 32.60 7.27 -16.37
C CYS A 537 33.13 6.43 -15.20
N ASP A 538 33.65 7.07 -14.15
CA ASP A 538 34.21 6.39 -12.97
C ASP A 538 33.15 5.90 -11.97
N ARG A 539 31.88 6.20 -12.23
CA ARG A 539 30.71 5.83 -11.44
C ARG A 539 29.47 5.80 -12.31
N LEU A 540 28.35 5.35 -11.75
CA LEU A 540 27.06 5.42 -12.44
C LEU A 540 26.50 6.84 -12.38
N VAL A 541 26.25 7.43 -13.54
CA VAL A 541 25.48 8.69 -13.66
C VAL A 541 24.36 8.44 -14.66
N VAL A 542 23.13 8.78 -14.33
CA VAL A 542 21.98 8.69 -15.23
C VAL A 542 21.43 10.08 -15.47
N GLU A 543 21.36 10.49 -16.72
CA GLU A 543 20.70 11.71 -17.18
C GLU A 543 19.55 11.32 -18.11
N TYR A 544 18.33 11.62 -17.71
CA TYR A 544 17.13 11.28 -18.48
C TYR A 544 16.41 12.52 -18.97
N ARG A 545 16.14 12.60 -20.27
CA ARG A 545 15.48 13.73 -20.93
C ARG A 545 14.15 13.31 -21.54
N LEU A 546 13.14 14.12 -21.30
CA LEU A 546 11.83 14.04 -21.92
C LEU A 546 11.58 15.31 -22.73
N ASP A 547 11.00 15.13 -23.91
CA ASP A 547 10.49 16.19 -24.77
C ASP A 547 9.13 15.74 -25.31
N TYR A 548 8.09 15.96 -24.50
CA TYR A 548 6.70 15.74 -24.87
C TYR A 548 5.96 17.09 -24.96
N PRO A 549 4.85 17.17 -25.71
CA PRO A 549 3.91 18.28 -25.54
C PRO A 549 3.48 18.44 -24.08
N PRO A 550 3.01 19.64 -23.68
CA PRO A 550 2.26 19.79 -22.44
C PRO A 550 1.13 18.74 -22.38
N PRO A 551 0.81 18.21 -21.19
CA PRO A 551 1.25 18.67 -19.87
C PRO A 551 2.53 18.01 -19.33
N VAL A 552 3.13 17.04 -20.03
CA VAL A 552 4.41 16.43 -19.62
C VAL A 552 5.56 17.42 -19.84
N GLY A 553 5.59 18.05 -21.01
CA GLY A 553 6.57 19.07 -21.34
C GLY A 553 8.00 18.53 -21.45
N LYS A 554 8.95 19.47 -21.43
CA LYS A 554 10.38 19.17 -21.41
C LYS A 554 10.85 18.99 -19.98
N GLN A 555 11.39 17.82 -19.67
CA GLN A 555 11.89 17.50 -18.34
C GLN A 555 13.27 16.88 -18.41
N THR A 556 14.08 17.11 -17.39
CA THR A 556 15.36 16.43 -17.22
C THR A 556 15.50 15.95 -15.78
N ALA A 557 15.93 14.71 -15.61
CA ALA A 557 16.27 14.13 -14.33
C ALA A 557 17.74 13.68 -14.35
N VAL A 558 18.43 13.89 -13.24
CA VAL A 558 19.82 13.46 -13.08
C VAL A 558 19.94 12.69 -11.77
N TYR A 559 20.55 11.51 -11.85
CA TYR A 559 21.02 10.75 -10.71
C TYR A 559 22.52 10.54 -10.83
N ASP A 560 23.27 10.92 -9.79
CA ASP A 560 24.70 10.63 -9.67
C ASP A 560 24.89 9.69 -8.47
N ALA A 561 25.54 8.54 -8.69
CA ALA A 561 25.83 7.57 -7.64
C ALA A 561 26.64 8.14 -6.46
N ALA A 562 27.33 9.27 -6.65
CA ALA A 562 27.97 10.02 -5.56
C ALA A 562 26.96 10.50 -4.48
N SER A 563 25.69 10.67 -4.83
CA SER A 563 24.61 11.02 -3.89
C SER A 563 24.06 9.81 -3.11
N GLY A 564 24.45 8.59 -3.48
CA GLY A 564 24.08 7.35 -2.81
C GLY A 564 22.57 7.10 -2.73
N ALA A 565 22.16 6.36 -1.70
CA ALA A 565 20.76 6.04 -1.42
C ALA A 565 19.96 7.26 -0.96
N GLU A 566 20.59 8.22 -0.27
CA GLU A 566 19.93 9.45 0.19
C GLU A 566 19.47 10.30 -1.00
N GLY A 567 20.34 10.54 -1.98
CA GLY A 567 20.00 11.30 -3.18
C GLY A 567 18.95 10.60 -4.04
N PHE A 568 19.00 9.27 -4.14
CA PHE A 568 17.95 8.49 -4.82
C PHE A 568 16.60 8.63 -4.11
N ARG A 569 16.58 8.48 -2.78
CA ARG A 569 15.36 8.56 -1.96
C ARG A 569 14.73 9.95 -2.01
N ALA A 570 15.54 11.00 -2.08
CA ALA A 570 15.06 12.38 -2.15
C ALA A 570 14.54 12.74 -3.56
N ASN A 571 15.24 12.33 -4.62
CA ASN A 571 15.07 12.95 -5.94
C ASN A 571 14.49 12.01 -7.02
N ILE A 572 14.61 10.68 -6.87
CA ILE A 572 14.22 9.71 -7.89
C ILE A 572 13.12 8.77 -7.39
N ALA A 573 13.35 8.11 -6.25
CA ALA A 573 12.43 7.14 -5.67
C ALA A 573 10.99 7.63 -5.45
N PRO A 574 10.70 8.91 -5.15
CA PRO A 574 9.33 9.38 -4.98
C PRO A 574 8.56 9.52 -6.29
N ALA A 575 9.21 9.44 -7.45
CA ALA A 575 8.55 9.63 -8.73
C ALA A 575 7.59 8.48 -9.03
N ARG A 576 6.34 8.81 -9.37
CA ARG A 576 5.30 7.81 -9.63
C ARG A 576 5.24 7.43 -11.11
N THR A 577 4.85 6.18 -11.36
CA THR A 577 4.49 5.71 -12.69
C THR A 577 3.35 6.52 -13.29
N PHE A 578 3.37 6.71 -14.61
CA PHE A 578 2.46 7.59 -15.33
C PHE A 578 2.13 7.07 -16.72
N GLY A 579 1.05 7.61 -17.29
CA GLY A 579 0.64 7.30 -18.64
C GLY A 579 -0.60 8.05 -19.08
N PHE A 580 -0.91 7.87 -20.36
CA PHE A 580 -1.85 8.73 -21.07
C PHE A 580 -3.22 8.07 -21.22
N VAL A 581 -4.30 8.84 -21.07
CA VAL A 581 -5.68 8.38 -21.23
C VAL A 581 -5.88 7.67 -22.58
N GLU A 582 -5.30 8.20 -23.65
CA GLU A 582 -5.39 7.60 -24.99
C GLU A 582 -4.72 6.22 -25.09
N GLN A 583 -3.65 6.00 -24.31
CA GLN A 583 -2.96 4.71 -24.26
C GLN A 583 -3.74 3.70 -23.42
N ILE A 584 -4.38 4.14 -22.33
CA ILE A 584 -5.29 3.30 -21.51
C ILE A 584 -6.46 2.75 -22.32
N LYS A 585 -7.06 3.56 -23.19
CA LYS A 585 -8.09 3.09 -24.12
C LYS A 585 -7.60 2.01 -25.10
N LYS A 586 -6.31 1.98 -25.43
CA LYS A 586 -5.69 0.91 -26.26
C LYS A 586 -5.33 -0.34 -25.44
N PHE A 587 -5.16 -0.21 -24.12
CA PHE A 587 -4.86 -1.31 -23.20
C PHE A 587 -6.09 -2.12 -22.78
N GLU A 588 -7.27 -1.48 -22.75
CA GLU A 588 -8.56 -2.09 -22.41
C GLU A 588 -8.92 -3.30 -23.29
N GLY A 589 -8.39 -3.42 -24.50
CA GLY A 589 -8.57 -4.59 -25.37
C GLY A 589 -7.53 -5.71 -25.22
N LYS A 590 -6.52 -5.57 -24.34
CA LYS A 590 -5.39 -6.50 -24.19
C LYS A 590 -5.10 -6.97 -22.76
N GLY A 591 -5.90 -6.59 -21.76
CA GLY A 591 -5.74 -7.05 -20.36
C GLY A 591 -4.54 -6.44 -19.62
N PHE A 592 -4.09 -5.23 -19.99
CA PHE A 592 -3.01 -4.51 -19.31
C PHE A 592 -3.56 -3.33 -18.49
N ALA A 593 -2.97 -3.08 -17.30
CA ALA A 593 -3.25 -1.95 -16.39
C ALA A 593 -4.55 -2.02 -15.55
N GLU A 594 -5.07 -3.22 -15.26
CA GLU A 594 -6.28 -3.44 -14.46
C GLU A 594 -6.14 -3.02 -12.98
N GLY A 595 -4.91 -2.88 -12.48
CA GLY A 595 -4.58 -2.43 -11.13
C GLY A 595 -4.26 -0.94 -10.98
N GLY A 596 -4.30 -0.19 -12.09
CA GLY A 596 -4.16 1.27 -12.08
C GLY A 596 -5.33 1.93 -11.36
N LYS A 597 -5.10 2.39 -10.13
CA LYS A 597 -6.01 3.21 -9.34
C LYS A 597 -5.55 4.67 -9.40
N LEU A 598 -6.48 5.60 -9.23
CA LEU A 598 -6.13 7.04 -9.13
C LEU A 598 -5.12 7.35 -8.01
N SER A 599 -4.93 6.44 -7.06
CA SER A 599 -3.98 6.57 -5.94
C SER A 599 -2.57 6.02 -6.22
N ASN A 600 -2.35 5.26 -7.29
CA ASN A 600 -1.08 4.55 -7.52
C ASN A 600 -0.43 4.82 -8.90
N PHE A 601 -0.94 5.78 -9.64
CA PHE A 601 -0.48 6.12 -11.00
C PHE A 601 -0.82 7.57 -11.31
N ILE A 602 -0.02 8.26 -12.14
CA ILE A 602 -0.34 9.60 -12.66
C ILE A 602 -1.00 9.47 -14.03
N LEU A 603 -2.26 9.86 -14.09
CA LEU A 603 -3.04 9.86 -15.32
C LEU A 603 -2.98 11.23 -16.00
N ILE A 604 -2.67 11.21 -17.29
CA ILE A 604 -2.43 12.39 -18.12
C ILE A 604 -3.38 12.37 -19.31
N ASP A 605 -4.08 13.49 -19.57
CA ASP A 605 -4.74 13.74 -20.84
C ASP A 605 -3.96 14.78 -21.66
N ASP A 606 -4.51 15.19 -22.80
CA ASP A 606 -3.87 16.13 -23.73
C ASP A 606 -3.69 17.54 -23.14
N GLU A 607 -4.36 17.86 -22.03
CA GLU A 607 -4.40 19.21 -21.45
C GLU A 607 -3.72 19.29 -20.08
N ARG A 608 -3.81 18.26 -19.24
CA ARG A 608 -3.39 18.29 -17.84
C ARG A 608 -3.15 16.92 -17.19
N VAL A 609 -2.55 16.97 -16.01
CA VAL A 609 -2.60 15.85 -15.05
C VAL A 609 -3.98 15.80 -14.42
N ILE A 610 -4.62 14.63 -14.44
CA ILE A 610 -6.05 14.49 -14.14
C ILE A 610 -6.32 14.24 -12.66
N ASN A 611 -5.54 13.32 -12.07
CA ASN A 611 -5.91 12.67 -10.82
C ASN A 611 -5.08 13.11 -9.61
N THR A 612 -4.03 13.91 -9.83
CA THR A 612 -3.08 14.30 -8.78
C THR A 612 -2.27 15.53 -9.17
N THR A 613 -1.48 16.06 -8.24
CA THR A 613 -0.43 17.05 -8.51
C THR A 613 0.92 16.35 -8.53
N LEU A 614 1.89 16.90 -9.27
CA LEU A 614 3.24 16.38 -9.27
C LEU A 614 3.91 16.62 -7.91
N ARG A 615 4.75 15.68 -7.46
CA ARG A 615 5.57 15.78 -6.25
C ARG A 615 6.73 16.75 -6.44
N PHE A 616 7.20 16.88 -7.68
CA PHE A 616 8.21 17.83 -8.13
C PHE A 616 8.07 18.04 -9.65
N GLU A 617 8.62 19.14 -10.17
CA GLU A 617 8.38 19.57 -11.56
C GLU A 617 8.81 18.54 -12.61
N ASN A 618 9.90 17.82 -12.35
CA ASN A 618 10.47 16.83 -13.26
C ASN A 618 10.06 15.37 -12.93
N GLU A 619 8.90 15.16 -12.28
CA GLU A 619 8.47 13.82 -11.80
C GLU A 619 8.45 12.75 -12.90
N PHE A 620 8.05 13.08 -14.13
CA PHE A 620 8.01 12.11 -15.23
C PHE A 620 9.40 11.68 -15.68
N ALA A 621 10.35 12.62 -15.75
CA ALA A 621 11.74 12.29 -16.09
C ALA A 621 12.40 11.47 -14.97
N CYS A 622 12.11 11.77 -13.70
CA CYS A 622 12.63 10.98 -12.58
C CYS A 622 12.07 9.55 -12.57
N HIS A 623 10.80 9.35 -12.90
CA HIS A 623 10.24 7.99 -13.02
C HIS A 623 10.92 7.21 -14.16
N LYS A 624 11.20 7.84 -15.29
CA LYS A 624 11.92 7.17 -16.37
C LYS A 624 13.40 6.91 -16.06
N ALA A 625 14.03 7.78 -15.27
CA ALA A 625 15.36 7.50 -14.70
C ALA A 625 15.32 6.32 -13.73
N LEU A 626 14.28 6.21 -12.89
CA LEU A 626 14.04 5.08 -11.99
C LEU A 626 13.93 3.76 -12.77
N ASP A 627 13.12 3.72 -13.82
CA ASP A 627 12.97 2.56 -14.71
C ASP A 627 14.33 2.13 -15.30
N LEU A 628 15.08 3.11 -15.84
CA LEU A 628 16.39 2.88 -16.45
C LEU A 628 17.42 2.33 -15.44
N LEU A 629 17.43 2.85 -14.20
CA LEU A 629 18.29 2.34 -13.13
C LEU A 629 18.00 0.87 -12.79
N GLY A 630 16.73 0.47 -12.87
CA GLY A 630 16.30 -0.91 -12.65
C GLY A 630 16.67 -1.83 -13.81
N ASP A 631 16.37 -1.43 -15.03
CA ASP A 631 16.66 -2.21 -16.25
C ASP A 631 18.17 -2.45 -16.42
N ILE A 632 19.00 -1.45 -16.17
CA ILE A 632 20.45 -1.57 -16.27
C ILE A 632 21.03 -2.50 -15.20
N TYR A 633 20.37 -2.64 -14.04
CA TYR A 633 20.83 -3.57 -13.01
C TYR A 633 20.67 -5.04 -13.40
N LEU A 634 19.96 -5.35 -14.49
CA LEU A 634 19.94 -6.70 -15.08
C LEU A 634 21.29 -7.12 -15.70
N LEU A 635 22.27 -6.20 -15.78
CA LEU A 635 23.68 -6.55 -15.94
C LEU A 635 24.21 -7.42 -14.79
N GLY A 636 23.54 -7.37 -13.63
CA GLY A 636 23.77 -8.18 -12.42
C GLY A 636 25.05 -7.85 -11.66
N ARG A 637 25.72 -6.76 -12.03
CA ARG A 637 26.88 -6.17 -11.37
C ARG A 637 26.81 -4.65 -11.52
N PRO A 638 27.41 -3.86 -10.62
CA PRO A 638 27.46 -2.41 -10.74
C PRO A 638 28.09 -1.97 -12.06
N LEU A 639 27.60 -0.88 -12.65
CA LEU A 639 28.10 -0.31 -13.90
C LEU A 639 28.74 1.05 -13.64
N PHE A 640 29.96 1.25 -14.12
CA PHE A 640 30.65 2.54 -14.15
C PHE A 640 30.55 3.11 -15.56
N ALA A 641 29.55 3.97 -15.74
CA ALA A 641 29.24 4.64 -16.99
C ALA A 641 28.31 5.84 -16.73
N LYS A 642 28.40 6.86 -17.58
CA LYS A 642 27.36 7.88 -17.70
C LYS A 642 26.36 7.41 -18.73
N ILE A 643 25.09 7.31 -18.37
CA ILE A 643 24.00 6.98 -19.28
C ILE A 643 23.17 8.23 -19.52
N THR A 644 23.15 8.69 -20.76
CA THR A 644 22.25 9.75 -21.22
C THR A 644 21.14 9.15 -22.07
N ALA A 645 19.91 9.30 -21.60
CA ALA A 645 18.71 8.78 -22.22
C ALA A 645 17.80 9.92 -22.68
N SER A 646 17.24 9.79 -23.88
CA SER A 646 16.22 10.72 -24.38
C SER A 646 15.04 9.93 -24.90
N MET A 647 13.87 10.18 -24.30
CA MET A 647 12.59 9.58 -24.71
C MET A 647 12.56 8.05 -24.74
N SER A 648 13.55 7.37 -24.14
CA SER A 648 13.69 5.91 -24.16
C SER A 648 12.57 5.18 -23.41
N GLY A 649 12.54 3.85 -23.50
CA GLY A 649 11.74 3.00 -22.62
C GLY A 649 12.48 1.69 -22.36
N HIS A 650 11.80 0.72 -21.74
CA HIS A 650 12.39 -0.57 -21.37
C HIS A 650 13.06 -1.27 -22.55
N THR A 651 12.47 -1.19 -23.76
CA THR A 651 13.04 -1.79 -24.96
C THR A 651 14.47 -1.28 -25.26
N GLU A 652 14.70 0.03 -25.24
CA GLU A 652 16.03 0.60 -25.49
C GLU A 652 16.97 0.37 -24.30
N ASN A 653 16.46 0.46 -23.07
CA ASN A 653 17.23 0.20 -21.86
C ASN A 653 17.79 -1.23 -21.87
N ILE A 654 16.95 -2.22 -22.16
CA ILE A 654 17.33 -3.64 -22.24
C ILE A 654 18.24 -3.90 -23.44
N GLN A 655 18.03 -3.24 -24.59
CA GLN A 655 18.97 -3.33 -25.71
C GLN A 655 20.36 -2.82 -25.33
N LEU A 656 20.45 -1.72 -24.58
CA LEU A 656 21.73 -1.22 -24.07
C LEU A 656 22.36 -2.22 -23.10
N ALA A 657 21.58 -2.75 -22.14
CA ALA A 657 22.05 -3.77 -21.22
C ALA A 657 22.57 -5.02 -21.94
N ARG A 658 21.90 -5.48 -23.00
CA ARG A 658 22.35 -6.61 -23.83
C ARG A 658 23.67 -6.32 -24.55
N ARG A 659 23.84 -5.12 -25.12
CA ARG A 659 25.10 -4.73 -25.78
C ARG A 659 26.27 -4.68 -24.78
N ILE A 660 26.05 -4.06 -23.63
CA ILE A 660 27.05 -4.04 -22.55
C ILE A 660 27.35 -5.47 -22.09
N ALA A 661 26.33 -6.32 -21.87
CA ALA A 661 26.56 -7.71 -21.44
C ALA A 661 27.34 -8.54 -22.47
N ALA A 662 27.17 -8.29 -23.76
CA ALA A 662 27.91 -8.95 -24.82
C ALA A 662 29.40 -8.56 -24.85
N GLU A 663 29.72 -7.28 -24.59
CA GLU A 663 31.09 -6.79 -24.53
C GLU A 663 31.79 -7.11 -23.21
N TYR A 664 31.04 -7.17 -22.11
CA TYR A 664 31.53 -7.39 -20.74
C TYR A 664 30.86 -8.62 -20.11
N PRO A 665 31.12 -9.84 -20.65
CA PRO A 665 30.46 -11.05 -20.19
C PRO A 665 30.76 -11.31 -18.71
N ARG A 666 29.81 -11.98 -18.04
CA ARG A 666 30.00 -12.46 -16.67
C ARG A 666 31.05 -13.56 -16.68
N ARG A 667 32.04 -13.47 -15.79
CA ARG A 667 33.07 -14.48 -15.59
C ARG A 667 32.60 -15.55 -14.62
#